data_AF-A0A348NS55-F1
#
_entry.id   AF-A0A348NS55-F1
#
_cell.length_a   1.000
_cell.length_b   1.000
_cell.length_c   1.000
_cell.angle_alpha   90.00
_cell.angle_beta   90.00
_cell.angle_gamma   90.00
#
_symmetry.space_group_name_H-M   'P 1'
#
loop_
_entity.id
_entity.type
_entity.pdbx_description
1 polymer ?
#
loop_
_entity_poly.entity_id
_entity_poly.type
_entity_poly.pdbx_seq_one_letter_code
_entity_poly.pdbx_strand_id
1 'polypeptide(L)'
;MRYIENEGRLVTSASDLKAASECEFAWVRAIDARLGRIAHVVEPEDATLERAARLGDTHERRVLERYLTEDPDGVAIIAQVSSVDAPALGEAVRRTNAALADPSVRIIYQAVFATADFVGFADFLVRDDLGRWLVQDTKLARRARVTALMQLAAYVHHLDELGVPRSDRVELLLGDGTTSSHLVDDILPVYHLRHARLLELIESRHLERGAAEIPGAWGDDAYFACGRCATCQIEVEASRDLLLVAGMRPLQRAKLREAGIRTLDELSVAQVPPDNMNADVFGLLRTQAQLQRASEIAVADAEDDAPGSSGLVSPPAPVYRVVQPAALAALPPADPGDLFFDFEGDPLYTEGAGGDWGIDYLFGWVDDRETFSLLWAHSFTEERAALRGFLDFVDAHRAAHPGMHIYHYAPYEPTHLLAMAARHGTGEAQVDRLLRDGVFVDLYPIVRRALRVGSRSYSIKKLEPLYMHDQTRQSDVQRGDESIVRYVQARVLLDAGDEHDEAAGRAILADIADYNRYDCVSTRRLRNWLRDRAAEHGIVSAADPEPEARGYEPSPRALSLAALAEGADAGDAWALRLAAAAIDYYPREAKSFWATHFLRLREPVSVWEQTRDVAVLDAARCEVVEDWHRAEGHRVDRRVLRLRGELAPGTRLSVGSEPFLLYDLPAPFVFEASPRWLHADHRGRILEEHEDGALVEERARGDFTWEPLPIAMTPPAPPRALSQQAAIDEWADALIRASPAFPRDAATDLLRRRPPRLHAGRPAPADPSDPVPAIIATLHDLDNSYLAVQGPPGTGKTYVGSHVIERLVREHGWKIGVVAQSHAVVEHMLDRVIDAGVPAARVGKAPKDDDPAIRFTPLAKNGIASFVAEHTGAGFVVGGTAWDFSHDGRFPRRSLDLLVIDEAGQFSLASTIAVSVAARRLLLLGDPQQLPQVSQGTHPEPVDTSALGWIMDGASVLPDELGYFLPQSRRMHPHVAQPVSRLSYEGRLASHPSAALRTIDGVDPGLHLLAVEHQGNATASPEEAKVVVHLVRSLIGTAWTDVVRET
;
A
#
# COMPACT_ATOMS: atom_id res chain seq x y z
N MET A 1 12.26 -11.91 27.62
CA MET A 1 13.09 -11.31 28.69
C MET A 1 13.15 -12.16 29.95
N ARG A 2 14.31 -12.23 30.60
CA ARG A 2 14.59 -12.94 31.86
C ARG A 2 15.23 -11.97 32.86
N TYR A 3 14.68 -11.86 34.07
CA TYR A 3 15.31 -11.09 35.16
C TYR A 3 16.18 -12.02 36.01
N ILE A 4 17.43 -11.64 36.27
CA ILE A 4 18.36 -12.40 37.10
C ILE A 4 18.42 -11.70 38.46
N GLU A 5 17.59 -12.14 39.40
CA GLU A 5 17.39 -11.50 40.71
C GLU A 5 18.70 -11.28 41.48
N ASN A 6 19.58 -12.28 41.49
CA ASN A 6 20.85 -12.21 42.22
C ASN A 6 21.86 -11.21 41.62
N GLU A 7 21.67 -10.80 40.37
CA GLU A 7 22.57 -9.91 39.63
C GLU A 7 21.93 -8.56 39.30
N GLY A 8 20.66 -8.36 39.64
CA GLY A 8 19.94 -7.09 39.44
C GLY A 8 19.82 -6.67 37.98
N ARG A 9 19.82 -7.62 37.04
CA ARG A 9 19.91 -7.35 35.59
C ARG A 9 18.91 -8.13 34.74
N LEU A 10 18.69 -7.63 33.52
CA LEU A 10 17.75 -8.20 32.57
C LEU A 10 18.47 -8.78 31.35
N VAL A 11 18.14 -10.01 30.97
CA VAL A 11 18.53 -10.63 29.71
C VAL A 11 17.37 -10.51 28.73
N THR A 12 17.62 -9.86 27.60
CA THR A 12 16.65 -9.63 26.53
C THR A 12 16.84 -10.61 25.37
N SER A 13 15.86 -10.70 24.48
CA SER A 13 15.96 -11.43 23.22
C SER A 13 15.51 -10.58 22.03
N ALA A 14 15.73 -11.07 20.82
CA ALA A 14 15.23 -10.40 19.61
C ALA A 14 13.69 -10.18 19.64
N SER A 15 12.95 -11.11 20.25
CA SER A 15 11.49 -10.98 20.45
C SER A 15 11.12 -9.86 21.42
N ASP A 16 11.99 -9.50 22.37
CA ASP A 16 11.74 -8.38 23.29
C ASP A 16 11.85 -7.03 22.57
N LEU A 17 12.77 -6.89 21.59
CA LEU A 17 12.82 -5.69 20.73
C LEU A 17 11.51 -5.50 19.96
N LYS A 18 10.96 -6.61 19.43
CA LYS A 18 9.66 -6.59 18.76
C LYS A 18 8.56 -6.14 19.72
N ALA A 19 8.47 -6.75 20.90
CA ALA A 19 7.45 -6.42 21.90
C ALA A 19 7.51 -4.94 22.34
N ALA A 20 8.70 -4.42 22.62
CA ALA A 20 8.89 -3.02 22.98
C ALA A 20 8.52 -2.05 21.84
N SER A 21 8.80 -2.43 20.58
CA SER A 21 8.44 -1.62 19.41
C SER A 21 6.93 -1.60 19.14
N GLU A 22 6.19 -2.65 19.54
CA GLU A 22 4.73 -2.73 19.42
C GLU A 22 4.01 -1.94 20.52
N CYS A 23 4.54 -1.96 21.75
CA CYS A 23 4.00 -1.19 22.88
C CYS A 23 5.06 -1.04 24.00
N GLU A 24 5.70 0.13 24.09
CA GLU A 24 6.69 0.42 25.12
C GLU A 24 6.07 0.36 26.52
N PHE A 25 4.85 0.88 26.69
CA PHE A 25 4.13 0.85 27.96
C PHE A 25 3.90 -0.58 28.48
N ALA A 26 3.42 -1.48 27.63
CA ALA A 26 3.18 -2.87 28.03
C ALA A 26 4.49 -3.58 28.39
N TRP A 27 5.56 -3.30 27.64
CA TRP A 27 6.87 -3.88 27.89
C TRP A 27 7.47 -3.41 29.22
N VAL A 28 7.40 -2.11 29.52
CA VAL A 28 7.79 -1.54 30.82
C VAL A 28 6.98 -2.14 31.97
N ARG A 29 5.67 -2.30 31.81
CA ARG A 29 4.82 -2.97 32.81
C ARG A 29 5.21 -4.44 33.01
N ALA A 30 5.66 -5.12 31.96
CA ALA A 30 6.16 -6.49 32.07
C ALA A 30 7.48 -6.58 32.87
N ILE A 31 8.32 -5.53 32.87
CA ILE A 31 9.46 -5.39 33.79
C ILE A 31 8.93 -5.20 35.22
N ASP A 32 8.00 -4.28 35.42
CA ASP A 32 7.44 -3.99 36.74
C ASP A 32 6.79 -5.21 37.39
N ALA A 33 6.10 -6.05 36.60
CA ALA A 33 5.52 -7.30 37.07
C ALA A 33 6.58 -8.30 37.54
N ARG A 34 7.69 -8.44 36.81
CA ARG A 34 8.82 -9.32 37.19
C ARG A 34 9.56 -8.83 38.43
N LEU A 35 9.57 -7.51 38.67
CA LEU A 35 10.13 -6.90 39.87
C LEU A 35 9.17 -6.90 41.06
N GLY A 36 7.97 -7.48 40.91
CA GLY A 36 6.95 -7.55 41.96
C GLY A 36 6.27 -6.22 42.27
N ARG A 37 6.39 -5.21 41.40
CA ARG A 37 5.77 -3.88 41.59
C ARG A 37 4.28 -3.88 41.24
N ILE A 38 3.87 -4.75 40.31
CA ILE A 38 2.49 -4.95 39.88
C ILE A 38 2.20 -6.43 39.65
N ALA A 39 0.92 -6.79 39.50
CA ALA A 39 0.54 -8.12 39.06
C ALA A 39 0.89 -8.34 37.58
N HIS A 40 1.28 -9.57 37.23
CA HIS A 40 1.48 -9.98 35.86
C HIS A 40 0.16 -9.97 35.09
N VAL A 41 0.13 -9.30 33.94
CA VAL A 41 -1.03 -9.33 33.03
C VAL A 41 -0.98 -10.62 32.22
N VAL A 42 -2.00 -11.46 32.39
CA VAL A 42 -2.16 -12.67 31.58
C VAL A 42 -2.75 -12.25 30.24
N GLU A 43 -2.00 -12.45 29.16
CA GLU A 43 -2.51 -12.26 27.81
C GLU A 43 -3.53 -13.38 27.50
N PRO A 44 -4.67 -13.07 26.86
CA PRO A 44 -5.64 -14.08 26.45
C PRO A 44 -5.01 -15.11 25.50
N GLU A 45 -5.38 -16.38 25.63
CA GLU A 45 -4.99 -17.41 24.66
C GLU A 45 -5.57 -17.08 23.28
N ASP A 46 -4.72 -17.12 22.25
CA ASP A 46 -5.09 -16.89 20.86
C ASP A 46 -4.73 -18.13 20.05
N ALA A 47 -5.73 -18.98 19.82
CA ALA A 47 -5.57 -20.24 19.11
C ALA A 47 -5.11 -20.06 17.64
N THR A 48 -5.36 -18.89 17.04
CA THR A 48 -4.89 -18.57 15.68
C THR A 48 -3.38 -18.29 15.70
N LEU A 49 -2.91 -17.52 16.69
CA LEU A 49 -1.47 -17.29 16.89
C LEU A 49 -0.73 -18.59 17.23
N GLU A 50 -1.31 -19.46 18.07
CA GLU A 50 -0.73 -20.76 18.40
C GLU A 50 -0.62 -21.66 17.15
N ARG A 51 -1.66 -21.68 16.31
CA ARG A 51 -1.62 -22.40 15.03
C ARG A 51 -0.54 -21.84 14.09
N ALA A 52 -0.45 -20.52 13.97
CA ALA A 52 0.56 -19.88 13.14
C ALA A 52 1.98 -20.24 13.62
N ALA A 53 2.21 -20.34 14.93
CA ALA A 53 3.47 -20.81 15.49
C ALA A 53 3.79 -22.26 15.08
N ARG A 54 2.84 -23.20 15.24
CA ARG A 54 3.02 -24.61 14.82
C ARG A 54 3.31 -24.77 13.32
N LEU A 55 2.64 -23.98 12.48
CA LEU A 55 2.90 -23.96 11.03
C LEU A 55 4.27 -23.34 10.71
N GLY A 56 4.69 -22.33 11.48
CA GLY A 56 6.05 -21.80 11.46
C GLY A 56 7.11 -22.87 11.74
N ASP A 57 6.95 -23.63 12.84
CA ASP A 57 7.87 -24.73 13.20
C ASP A 57 7.93 -25.81 12.11
N THR A 58 6.79 -26.10 11.47
CA THR A 58 6.71 -27.05 10.36
C THR A 58 7.45 -26.52 9.13
N HIS A 59 7.33 -25.22 8.83
CA HIS A 59 8.08 -24.58 7.76
C HIS A 59 9.58 -24.60 8.02
N GLU A 60 10.01 -24.26 9.22
CA GLU A 60 11.40 -24.33 9.65
C GLU A 60 11.99 -25.74 9.46
N ARG A 61 11.25 -26.76 9.91
CA ARG A 61 11.65 -28.16 9.73
C ARG A 61 11.76 -28.58 8.26
N ARG A 62 10.85 -28.14 7.39
CA ARG A 62 10.93 -28.44 5.94
C ARG A 62 12.21 -27.85 5.33
N VAL A 63 12.59 -26.65 5.74
CA VAL A 63 13.85 -26.01 5.32
C VAL A 63 15.06 -26.82 5.81
N LEU A 64 15.05 -27.27 7.06
CA LEU A 64 16.11 -28.13 7.60
C LEU A 64 16.23 -29.45 6.84
N GLU A 65 15.10 -30.12 6.55
CA GLU A 65 15.06 -31.37 5.79
C GLU A 65 15.63 -31.21 4.37
N ARG A 66 15.37 -30.05 3.72
CA ARG A 66 15.99 -29.69 2.44
C ARG A 66 17.51 -29.59 2.57
N TYR A 67 18.01 -28.86 3.55
CA TYR A 67 19.46 -28.72 3.76
C TYR A 67 20.16 -30.05 4.09
N LEU A 68 19.53 -30.88 4.91
CA LEU A 68 20.04 -32.24 5.20
C LEU A 68 20.05 -33.14 3.97
N THR A 69 19.15 -32.92 3.00
CA THR A 69 19.12 -33.67 1.75
C THR A 69 20.21 -33.19 0.79
N GLU A 70 20.49 -31.88 0.76
CA GLU A 70 21.50 -31.25 -0.10
C GLU A 70 22.93 -31.49 0.39
N ASP A 71 23.18 -31.39 1.71
CA ASP A 71 24.50 -31.56 2.31
C ASP A 71 24.44 -32.26 3.70
N PRO A 72 24.22 -33.58 3.75
CA PRO A 72 24.00 -34.31 5.00
C PRO A 72 25.12 -34.17 6.04
N ASP A 73 26.37 -34.06 5.57
CA ASP A 73 27.57 -34.03 6.43
C ASP A 73 28.00 -32.59 6.78
N GLY A 74 27.45 -31.57 6.09
CA GLY A 74 27.77 -30.16 6.31
C GLY A 74 26.84 -29.42 7.27
N VAL A 75 25.80 -30.07 7.83
CA VAL A 75 24.84 -29.46 8.76
C VAL A 75 25.16 -29.77 10.23
N ALA A 76 25.43 -28.73 11.03
CA ALA A 76 25.54 -28.81 12.47
C ALA A 76 24.18 -28.48 13.14
N ILE A 77 23.58 -29.46 13.82
CA ILE A 77 22.31 -29.28 14.54
C ILE A 77 22.61 -28.99 16.02
N ILE A 78 22.25 -27.79 16.48
CA ILE A 78 22.33 -27.41 17.89
C ILE A 78 20.98 -27.72 18.57
N ALA A 79 21.03 -28.35 19.75
CA ALA A 79 19.80 -28.66 20.47
C ALA A 79 19.12 -27.38 20.96
N GLN A 80 17.80 -27.27 20.77
CA GLN A 80 17.02 -26.19 21.38
C GLN A 80 17.09 -26.30 22.91
N VAL A 81 17.43 -25.19 23.55
CA VAL A 81 17.61 -25.10 25.01
C VAL A 81 16.78 -23.96 25.58
N SER A 82 16.30 -24.13 26.80
CA SER A 82 15.61 -23.06 27.51
C SER A 82 16.60 -21.98 27.95
N SER A 83 16.27 -20.71 27.71
CA SER A 83 17.08 -19.58 28.17
C SER A 83 17.17 -19.45 29.69
N VAL A 84 16.35 -20.19 30.46
CA VAL A 84 16.44 -20.24 31.93
C VAL A 84 17.50 -21.23 32.44
N ASP A 85 17.88 -22.22 31.63
CA ASP A 85 18.87 -23.25 31.97
C ASP A 85 20.27 -22.79 31.56
N ALA A 86 20.97 -22.11 32.48
CA ALA A 86 22.28 -21.52 32.20
C ALA A 86 23.35 -22.55 31.80
N PRO A 87 23.47 -23.74 32.45
CA PRO A 87 24.38 -24.79 31.99
C PRO A 87 24.10 -25.26 30.56
N ALA A 88 22.83 -25.54 30.23
CA ALA A 88 22.47 -25.99 28.88
C ALA A 88 22.73 -24.91 27.82
N LEU A 89 22.41 -23.65 28.15
CA LEU A 89 22.69 -22.50 27.29
C LEU A 89 24.20 -22.33 27.03
N GLY A 90 25.03 -22.43 28.08
CA GLY A 90 26.49 -22.35 27.94
C GLY A 90 27.07 -23.45 27.05
N GLU A 91 26.54 -24.67 27.13
CA GLU A 91 26.94 -25.77 26.24
C GLU A 91 26.49 -25.54 24.80
N ALA A 92 25.28 -25.01 24.57
CA ALA A 92 24.79 -24.69 23.23
C ALA A 92 25.61 -23.58 22.56
N VAL A 93 25.99 -22.53 23.31
CA VAL A 93 26.91 -21.48 22.83
C VAL A 93 28.28 -22.07 22.48
N ARG A 94 28.84 -22.95 23.32
CA ARG A 94 30.12 -23.62 23.06
C ARG A 94 30.08 -24.44 21.76
N ARG A 95 28.99 -25.17 21.52
CA ARG A 95 28.79 -25.96 20.29
C ARG A 95 28.61 -25.07 19.06
N THR A 96 27.86 -23.97 19.20
CA THR A 96 27.70 -22.97 18.12
C THR A 96 29.06 -22.39 17.72
N ASN A 97 29.88 -21.96 18.68
CA ASN A 97 31.22 -21.43 18.42
C ASN A 97 32.17 -22.46 17.78
N ALA A 98 32.08 -23.73 18.19
CA ALA A 98 32.85 -24.80 17.57
C ALA A 98 32.43 -25.01 16.10
N ALA A 99 31.14 -25.00 15.80
CA ALA A 99 30.62 -25.13 14.44
C ALA A 99 30.98 -23.92 13.55
N LEU A 100 30.93 -22.70 14.08
CA LEU A 100 31.36 -21.49 13.36
C LEU A 100 32.83 -21.53 12.92
N ALA A 101 33.69 -22.16 13.74
CA ALA A 101 35.12 -22.32 13.49
C ALA A 101 35.46 -23.52 12.58
N ASP A 102 34.55 -24.48 12.42
CA ASP A 102 34.77 -25.68 11.62
C ASP A 102 34.57 -25.38 10.12
N PRO A 103 35.59 -25.59 9.26
CA PRO A 103 35.47 -25.36 7.82
C PRO A 103 34.62 -26.42 7.08
N SER A 104 34.41 -27.58 7.70
CA SER A 104 33.54 -28.63 7.14
C SER A 104 32.05 -28.35 7.34
N VAL A 105 31.71 -27.54 8.35
CA VAL A 105 30.34 -27.10 8.59
C VAL A 105 29.98 -25.98 7.61
N ARG A 106 28.94 -26.23 6.81
CA ARG A 106 28.34 -25.27 5.88
C ARG A 106 27.09 -24.62 6.44
N ILE A 107 26.34 -25.33 7.29
CA ILE A 107 25.06 -24.87 7.82
C ILE A 107 25.02 -25.14 9.33
N ILE A 108 24.58 -24.16 10.11
CA ILE A 108 24.29 -24.33 11.53
C ILE A 108 22.81 -24.09 11.75
N TYR A 109 22.11 -25.12 12.22
CA TYR A 109 20.70 -25.02 12.61
C TYR A 109 20.58 -24.73 14.10
N GLN A 110 19.73 -23.76 14.45
CA GLN A 110 19.47 -23.32 15.84
C GLN A 110 20.73 -22.77 16.54
N ALA A 111 21.51 -21.95 15.82
CA ALA A 111 22.71 -21.30 16.36
C ALA A 111 22.36 -20.39 17.55
N VAL A 112 23.11 -20.50 18.64
CA VAL A 112 22.82 -19.79 19.89
C VAL A 112 23.81 -18.64 20.11
N PHE A 113 23.28 -17.42 20.25
CA PHE A 113 24.01 -16.24 20.69
C PHE A 113 23.61 -15.90 22.11
N ALA A 114 24.57 -15.78 23.03
CA ALA A 114 24.31 -15.34 24.39
C ALA A 114 25.42 -14.41 24.89
N THR A 115 25.04 -13.22 25.34
CA THR A 115 25.92 -12.27 26.02
C THR A 115 25.46 -12.12 27.47
N ALA A 116 25.96 -11.11 28.19
CA ALA A 116 25.38 -10.77 29.48
C ALA A 116 23.89 -10.44 29.29
N ASP A 117 23.55 -9.48 28.43
CA ASP A 117 22.21 -8.88 28.43
C ASP A 117 21.34 -9.30 27.24
N PHE A 118 21.82 -10.24 26.41
CA PHE A 118 21.10 -10.77 25.25
C PHE A 118 21.15 -12.30 25.15
N VAL A 119 20.06 -12.91 24.68
CA VAL A 119 19.99 -14.30 24.24
C VAL A 119 19.15 -14.42 22.96
N GLY A 120 19.64 -15.18 21.99
CA GLY A 120 18.98 -15.35 20.70
C GLY A 120 19.29 -16.69 20.05
N PHE A 121 18.35 -17.15 19.23
CA PHE A 121 18.40 -18.43 18.52
C PHE A 121 18.15 -18.15 17.04
N ALA A 122 19.20 -18.25 16.22
CA ALA A 122 19.07 -18.11 14.78
C ALA A 122 18.68 -19.46 14.18
N ASP A 123 17.60 -19.49 13.39
CA ASP A 123 17.13 -20.71 12.73
C ASP A 123 18.26 -21.33 11.91
N PHE A 124 18.91 -20.53 11.04
CA PHE A 124 20.00 -20.99 10.19
C PHE A 124 21.13 -19.96 10.06
N LEU A 125 22.38 -20.45 10.11
CA LEU A 125 23.55 -19.75 9.58
C LEU A 125 24.11 -20.58 8.43
N VAL A 126 24.31 -19.98 7.25
CA VAL A 126 24.78 -20.67 6.05
C VAL A 126 26.07 -20.04 5.55
N ARG A 127 27.08 -20.83 5.18
CA ARG A 127 28.29 -20.29 4.55
C ARG A 127 28.03 -19.96 3.08
N ASP A 128 28.34 -18.73 2.67
CA ASP A 128 28.37 -18.32 1.26
C ASP A 128 29.61 -18.86 0.52
N ASP A 129 29.68 -18.64 -0.80
CA ASP A 129 30.79 -19.08 -1.65
C ASP A 129 32.15 -18.47 -1.25
N LEU A 130 32.14 -17.37 -0.50
CA LEU A 130 33.32 -16.70 0.04
C LEU A 130 33.68 -17.18 1.45
N GLY A 131 32.94 -18.16 1.98
CA GLY A 131 33.13 -18.74 3.31
C GLY A 131 32.59 -17.89 4.47
N ARG A 132 31.84 -16.82 4.18
CA ARG A 132 31.23 -15.91 5.16
C ARG A 132 29.86 -16.42 5.59
N TRP A 133 29.46 -16.13 6.82
CA TRP A 133 28.17 -16.58 7.37
C TRP A 133 27.02 -15.65 6.99
N LEU A 134 26.05 -16.19 6.26
CA LEU A 134 24.74 -15.63 5.95
C LEU A 134 23.75 -16.02 7.04
N VAL A 135 23.08 -15.02 7.64
CA VAL A 135 22.00 -15.28 8.61
C VAL A 135 20.70 -15.51 7.84
N GLN A 136 20.02 -16.62 8.12
CA GLN A 136 18.69 -16.89 7.59
C GLN A 136 17.70 -17.22 8.70
N ASP A 137 16.46 -16.81 8.50
CA ASP A 137 15.38 -17.02 9.46
C ASP A 137 14.09 -17.35 8.70
N THR A 138 13.33 -18.31 9.22
CA THR A 138 12.13 -18.82 8.58
C THR A 138 10.91 -18.09 9.09
N LYS A 139 10.05 -17.65 8.16
CA LYS A 139 8.83 -16.92 8.52
C LYS A 139 7.68 -17.37 7.64
N LEU A 140 6.58 -17.77 8.28
CA LEU A 140 5.34 -18.12 7.57
C LEU A 140 4.74 -16.93 6.77
N ALA A 141 5.12 -15.71 7.12
CA ALA A 141 4.67 -14.50 6.42
C ALA A 141 5.12 -14.50 4.95
N ARG A 142 4.29 -13.92 4.07
CA ARG A 142 4.55 -13.74 2.62
C ARG A 142 5.37 -12.50 2.25
N ARG A 143 5.69 -11.67 3.25
CA ARG A 143 6.45 -10.44 3.08
C ARG A 143 7.35 -10.26 4.28
N ALA A 144 8.55 -9.76 4.03
CA ALA A 144 9.47 -9.36 5.08
C ALA A 144 8.80 -8.29 5.97
N ARG A 145 8.65 -8.61 7.26
CA ARG A 145 8.25 -7.63 8.27
C ARG A 145 9.50 -7.02 8.88
N VAL A 146 9.48 -5.71 9.12
CA VAL A 146 10.59 -4.98 9.75
C VAL A 146 11.04 -5.65 11.06
N THR A 147 10.11 -6.15 11.86
CA THR A 147 10.41 -6.86 13.12
C THR A 147 11.21 -8.15 12.91
N ALA A 148 11.01 -8.88 11.80
CA ALA A 148 11.79 -10.07 11.48
C ALA A 148 13.20 -9.69 10.97
N LEU A 149 13.30 -8.59 10.21
CA LEU A 149 14.60 -8.06 9.78
C LEU A 149 15.44 -7.55 10.95
N MET A 150 14.81 -6.94 11.97
CA MET A 150 15.50 -6.54 13.21
C MET A 150 16.07 -7.74 13.97
N GLN A 151 15.40 -8.90 13.93
CA GLN A 151 15.92 -10.14 14.52
C GLN A 151 17.18 -10.63 13.78
N LEU A 152 17.14 -10.67 12.45
CA LEU A 152 18.32 -10.98 11.64
C LEU A 152 19.49 -10.02 11.90
N ALA A 153 19.20 -8.71 11.98
CA ALA A 153 20.19 -7.68 12.29
C ALA A 153 20.83 -7.87 13.68
N ALA A 154 20.07 -8.32 14.68
CA ALA A 154 20.61 -8.66 16.00
C ALA A 154 21.65 -9.80 15.91
N TYR A 155 21.37 -10.84 15.13
CA TYR A 155 22.33 -11.95 14.94
C TYR A 155 23.56 -11.51 14.16
N VAL A 156 23.40 -10.66 13.14
CA VAL A 156 24.53 -10.06 12.42
C VAL A 156 25.41 -9.23 13.36
N HIS A 157 24.81 -8.41 14.22
CA HIS A 157 25.54 -7.63 15.21
C HIS A 157 26.40 -8.52 16.12
N HIS A 158 25.87 -9.65 16.59
CA HIS A 158 26.63 -10.58 17.42
C HIS A 158 27.71 -11.36 16.66
N LEU A 159 27.51 -11.67 15.37
CA LEU A 159 28.59 -12.20 14.54
C LEU A 159 29.74 -11.20 14.40
N ASP A 160 29.44 -9.91 14.23
CA ASP A 160 30.44 -8.84 14.18
C ASP A 160 31.18 -8.74 15.53
N GLU A 161 30.50 -8.83 16.68
CA GLU A 161 31.12 -8.84 18.02
C GLU A 161 32.06 -10.04 18.24
N LEU A 162 31.68 -11.22 17.70
CA LEU A 162 32.51 -12.43 17.77
C LEU A 162 33.69 -12.40 16.79
N GLY A 163 33.79 -11.39 15.93
CA GLY A 163 34.82 -11.31 14.89
C GLY A 163 34.67 -12.37 13.80
N VAL A 164 33.46 -12.92 13.64
CA VAL A 164 33.16 -13.97 12.67
C VAL A 164 32.82 -13.33 11.31
N PRO A 165 33.50 -13.68 10.21
CA PRO A 165 33.18 -13.14 8.90
C PRO A 165 31.73 -13.47 8.50
N ARG A 166 30.94 -12.43 8.23
CA ARG A 166 29.53 -12.54 7.85
C ARG A 166 29.26 -11.96 6.46
N SER A 167 28.19 -12.42 5.82
CA SER A 167 27.74 -11.92 4.52
C SER A 167 27.27 -10.47 4.63
N ASP A 168 27.26 -9.74 3.52
CA ASP A 168 26.69 -8.38 3.46
C ASP A 168 25.16 -8.41 3.30
N ARG A 169 24.58 -9.61 3.29
CA ARG A 169 23.15 -9.87 3.14
C ARG A 169 22.63 -10.76 4.27
N VAL A 170 21.33 -10.73 4.48
CA VAL A 170 20.55 -11.68 5.28
C VAL A 170 19.34 -12.14 4.49
N GLU A 171 18.75 -13.27 4.85
CA GLU A 171 17.61 -13.82 4.13
C GLU A 171 16.46 -14.24 5.05
N LEU A 172 15.23 -13.94 4.63
CA LEU A 172 14.03 -14.52 5.19
C LEU A 172 13.50 -15.58 4.23
N LEU A 173 13.36 -16.80 4.74
CA LEU A 173 12.80 -17.92 4.00
C LEU A 173 11.28 -17.94 4.23
N LEU A 174 10.53 -17.43 3.26
CA LEU A 174 9.10 -17.13 3.42
C LEU A 174 8.23 -18.37 3.25
N GLY A 175 7.01 -18.30 3.78
CA GLY A 175 6.07 -19.42 3.75
C GLY A 175 5.70 -19.88 2.33
N ASP A 176 5.71 -18.95 1.37
CA ASP A 176 5.41 -19.20 -0.05
C ASP A 176 6.56 -19.86 -0.83
N GLY A 177 7.63 -20.23 -0.14
CA GLY A 177 8.83 -20.85 -0.71
C GLY A 177 9.80 -19.85 -1.34
N THR A 178 9.47 -18.56 -1.37
CA THR A 178 10.39 -17.52 -1.86
C THR A 178 11.40 -17.11 -0.79
N THR A 179 12.53 -16.57 -1.23
CA THR A 179 13.55 -16.00 -0.35
C THR A 179 13.55 -14.49 -0.49
N SER A 180 13.31 -13.79 0.63
CA SER A 180 13.44 -12.33 0.70
C SER A 180 14.84 -11.97 1.21
N SER A 181 15.68 -11.44 0.33
CA SER A 181 17.08 -11.14 0.62
C SER A 181 17.30 -9.65 0.82
N HIS A 182 18.00 -9.26 1.88
CA HIS A 182 18.16 -7.86 2.30
C HIS A 182 19.63 -7.55 2.61
N LEU A 183 20.08 -6.33 2.30
CA LEU A 183 21.42 -5.87 2.69
C LEU A 183 21.47 -5.63 4.21
N VAL A 184 22.58 -6.02 4.84
CA VAL A 184 22.84 -5.75 6.26
C VAL A 184 22.81 -4.25 6.55
N ASP A 185 23.38 -3.45 5.64
CA ASP A 185 23.48 -2.00 5.78
C ASP A 185 22.11 -1.29 5.84
N ASP A 186 21.04 -1.92 5.33
CA ASP A 186 19.68 -1.37 5.37
C ASP A 186 18.97 -1.61 6.71
N ILE A 187 19.33 -2.70 7.41
CA ILE A 187 18.58 -3.20 8.57
C ILE A 187 19.31 -2.96 9.90
N LEU A 188 20.64 -2.97 9.89
CA LEU A 188 21.46 -2.84 11.09
C LEU A 188 21.30 -1.47 11.80
N PRO A 189 21.21 -0.33 11.09
CA PRO A 189 20.96 0.97 11.72
C PRO A 189 19.62 1.03 12.46
N VAL A 190 18.58 0.40 11.91
CA VAL A 190 17.25 0.32 12.54
C VAL A 190 17.32 -0.51 13.82
N TYR A 191 18.05 -1.63 13.79
CA TYR A 191 18.31 -2.42 14.99
C TYR A 191 19.05 -1.61 16.06
N HIS A 192 20.12 -0.90 15.71
CA HIS A 192 20.87 -0.08 16.69
C HIS A 192 19.99 0.99 17.34
N LEU A 193 19.18 1.71 16.56
CA LEU A 193 18.26 2.72 17.09
C LEU A 193 17.25 2.10 18.07
N ARG A 194 16.65 0.96 17.70
CA ARG A 194 15.65 0.28 18.52
C ARG A 194 16.25 -0.40 19.75
N HIS A 195 17.46 -0.93 19.63
CA HIS A 195 18.20 -1.49 20.75
C HIS A 195 18.61 -0.41 21.74
N ALA A 196 19.10 0.75 21.29
CA ALA A 196 19.38 1.90 22.16
C ALA A 196 18.13 2.35 22.93
N ARG A 197 16.98 2.48 22.24
CA ARG A 197 15.71 2.79 22.88
C ARG A 197 15.29 1.71 23.89
N LEU A 198 15.50 0.43 23.59
CA LEU A 198 15.23 -0.65 24.52
C LEU A 198 16.05 -0.51 25.81
N LEU A 199 17.34 -0.17 25.69
CA LEU A 199 18.22 0.07 26.84
C LEU A 199 17.75 1.27 27.66
N GLU A 200 17.37 2.39 27.03
CA GLU A 200 16.77 3.54 27.72
C GLU A 200 15.52 3.15 28.52
N LEU A 201 14.64 2.31 27.94
CA LEU A 201 13.46 1.81 28.63
C LEU A 201 13.85 0.98 29.86
N ILE A 202 14.87 0.12 29.76
CA ILE A 202 15.39 -0.67 30.91
C ILE A 202 15.95 0.25 31.99
N GLU A 203 16.80 1.20 31.61
CA GLU A 203 17.42 2.17 32.52
C GLU A 203 16.36 3.00 33.26
N SER A 204 15.30 3.40 32.56
CA SER A 204 14.17 4.14 33.15
C SER A 204 13.44 3.36 34.26
N ARG A 205 13.64 2.03 34.36
CA ARG A 205 12.99 1.19 35.37
C ARG A 205 13.79 1.02 36.65
N HIS A 206 15.02 1.55 36.74
CA HIS A 206 15.83 1.50 37.97
C HIS A 206 15.79 0.11 38.64
N LEU A 207 16.29 -0.91 37.93
CA LEU A 207 16.20 -2.31 38.37
C LEU A 207 16.75 -2.52 39.79
N GLU A 208 17.77 -1.75 40.17
CA GLU A 208 18.43 -1.78 41.47
C GLU A 208 17.51 -1.42 42.66
N ARG A 209 16.41 -0.70 42.40
CA ARG A 209 15.43 -0.31 43.42
C ARG A 209 14.36 -1.38 43.68
N GLY A 210 14.33 -2.45 42.88
CA GLY A 210 13.41 -3.57 43.06
C GLY A 210 11.95 -3.13 43.20
N ALA A 211 11.23 -3.70 44.17
CA ALA A 211 9.81 -3.42 44.40
C ALA A 211 9.49 -2.01 44.96
N ALA A 212 10.50 -1.20 45.32
CA ALA A 212 10.30 0.11 45.95
C ALA A 212 10.08 1.27 44.96
N GLU A 213 10.30 1.04 43.66
CA GLU A 213 10.13 2.04 42.60
C GLU A 213 8.67 2.13 42.12
N ILE A 214 8.26 3.30 41.62
CA ILE A 214 6.90 3.51 41.14
C ILE A 214 6.72 2.84 39.76
N PRO A 215 5.67 2.00 39.56
CA PRO A 215 5.37 1.41 38.26
C PRO A 215 5.16 2.47 37.17
N GLY A 216 5.41 2.09 35.91
CA GLY A 216 5.05 2.95 34.77
C GLY A 216 3.56 3.32 34.82
N ALA A 217 3.26 4.62 34.76
CA ALA A 217 1.91 5.14 34.88
C ALA A 217 1.19 5.18 33.52
N TRP A 218 -0.11 4.89 33.51
CA TRP A 218 -0.92 5.05 32.30
C TRP A 218 -1.01 6.52 31.89
N GLY A 219 -0.76 6.79 30.61
CA GLY A 219 -0.77 8.14 30.06
C GLY A 219 0.48 8.95 30.40
N ASP A 220 1.56 8.28 30.85
CA ASP A 220 2.91 8.84 30.83
C ASP A 220 3.39 8.94 29.38
N ASP A 221 3.69 10.16 28.96
CA ASP A 221 4.09 10.50 27.61
C ASP A 221 5.53 10.03 27.28
N ALA A 222 6.30 9.58 28.28
CA ALA A 222 7.60 8.95 28.06
C ALA A 222 7.53 7.60 27.32
N TYR A 223 6.35 6.96 27.28
CA TYR A 223 6.16 5.63 26.72
C TYR A 223 5.09 5.63 25.61
N PHE A 224 5.41 5.03 24.47
CA PHE A 224 4.39 4.72 23.47
C PHE A 224 3.44 3.62 23.98
N ALA A 225 2.14 3.92 24.01
CA ALA A 225 1.08 2.99 24.38
C ALA A 225 0.18 2.69 23.17
N CYS A 226 0.04 1.40 22.81
CA CYS A 226 -0.75 1.01 21.64
C CYS A 226 -2.27 1.10 21.86
N GLY A 227 -2.72 1.19 23.11
CA GLY A 227 -4.13 1.31 23.49
C GLY A 227 -4.97 0.05 23.24
N ARG A 228 -4.38 -1.05 22.77
CA ARG A 228 -5.08 -2.23 22.28
C ARG A 228 -4.68 -3.57 22.90
N CYS A 229 -3.42 -3.73 23.32
CA CYS A 229 -2.97 -4.95 24.02
C CYS A 229 -3.67 -5.11 25.39
N ALA A 230 -3.65 -6.32 25.97
CA ALA A 230 -4.34 -6.58 27.24
C ALA A 230 -3.90 -5.63 28.35
N THR A 231 -2.59 -5.34 28.42
CA THR A 231 -2.03 -4.40 29.41
C THR A 231 -2.59 -2.99 29.25
N CYS A 232 -2.72 -2.49 28.01
CA CYS A 232 -3.34 -1.18 27.77
C CYS A 232 -4.84 -1.20 28.03
N GLN A 233 -5.56 -2.27 27.67
CA GLN A 233 -7.02 -2.34 27.84
C GLN A 233 -7.43 -2.24 29.32
N ILE A 234 -6.69 -2.92 30.21
CA ILE A 234 -6.92 -2.83 31.67
C ILE A 234 -6.85 -1.38 32.13
N GLU A 235 -5.82 -0.65 31.70
CA GLU A 235 -5.61 0.75 32.11
C GLU A 235 -6.59 1.72 31.44
N VAL A 236 -6.93 1.48 30.17
CA VAL A 236 -7.96 2.23 29.43
C VAL A 236 -9.31 2.14 30.13
N GLU A 237 -9.68 0.94 30.59
CA GLU A 237 -10.92 0.70 31.34
C GLU A 237 -10.86 1.33 32.73
N ALA A 238 -9.79 1.07 33.49
CA ALA A 238 -9.63 1.56 34.86
C ALA A 238 -9.59 3.10 34.94
N SER A 239 -8.93 3.76 34.00
CA SER A 239 -8.81 5.22 33.96
C SER A 239 -9.97 5.92 33.25
N ARG A 240 -10.93 5.15 32.71
CA ARG A 240 -12.00 5.65 31.85
C ARG A 240 -11.49 6.52 30.70
N ASP A 241 -10.36 6.12 30.12
CA ASP A 241 -9.63 6.88 29.11
C ASP A 241 -10.51 7.16 27.87
N LEU A 242 -10.24 8.26 27.17
CA LEU A 242 -10.88 8.60 25.90
C LEU A 242 -10.84 7.48 24.84
N LEU A 243 -9.86 6.57 24.88
CA LEU A 243 -9.83 5.39 24.00
C LEU A 243 -11.03 4.44 24.19
N LEU A 244 -11.81 4.58 25.27
CA LEU A 244 -13.10 3.89 25.43
C LEU A 244 -14.16 4.38 24.43
N VAL A 245 -14.06 5.62 23.97
CA VAL A 245 -15.07 6.23 23.09
C VAL A 245 -14.95 5.65 21.69
N ALA A 246 -16.02 5.03 21.19
CA ALA A 246 -15.97 4.33 19.90
C ALA A 246 -15.63 5.29 18.75
N GLY A 247 -14.58 4.98 17.99
CA GLY A 247 -14.09 5.84 16.91
C GLY A 247 -13.12 6.94 17.35
N MET A 248 -12.71 6.98 18.62
CA MET A 248 -11.62 7.85 19.09
C MET A 248 -10.30 7.53 18.38
N ARG A 249 -9.67 8.53 17.78
CA ARG A 249 -8.33 8.41 17.17
C ARG A 249 -7.23 8.92 18.10
N PRO A 250 -5.98 8.44 17.98
CA PRO A 250 -4.86 8.91 18.81
C PRO A 250 -4.65 10.43 18.78
N LEU A 251 -4.72 11.03 17.58
CA LEU A 251 -4.58 12.49 17.42
C LEU A 251 -5.74 13.27 18.05
N GLN A 252 -6.98 12.76 17.92
CA GLN A 252 -8.15 13.37 18.56
C GLN A 252 -8.05 13.27 20.09
N ARG A 253 -7.62 12.12 20.61
CA ARG A 253 -7.32 11.92 22.03
C ARG A 253 -6.25 12.90 22.53
N ALA A 254 -5.17 13.10 21.77
CA ALA A 254 -4.12 14.04 22.13
C ALA A 254 -4.65 15.48 22.23
N LYS A 255 -5.37 15.95 21.20
CA LYS A 255 -6.00 17.28 21.18
C LYS A 255 -6.97 17.48 22.34
N LEU A 256 -7.78 16.47 22.67
CA LEU A 256 -8.70 16.51 23.82
C LEU A 256 -7.94 16.58 25.15
N ARG A 257 -6.89 15.77 25.33
CA ARG A 257 -6.06 15.76 26.55
C ARG A 257 -5.33 17.09 26.76
N GLU A 258 -4.82 17.69 25.69
CA GLU A 258 -4.20 19.02 25.71
C GLU A 258 -5.22 20.09 26.13
N ALA A 259 -6.46 19.98 25.67
CA ALA A 259 -7.58 20.83 26.11
C ALA A 259 -8.11 20.48 27.52
N GLY A 260 -7.48 19.55 28.24
CA GLY A 260 -7.84 19.15 29.60
C GLY A 260 -8.95 18.11 29.71
N ILE A 261 -9.48 17.59 28.59
CA ILE A 261 -10.47 16.50 28.55
C ILE A 261 -9.72 15.17 28.45
N ARG A 262 -9.69 14.38 29.52
CA ARG A 262 -8.89 13.15 29.64
C ARG A 262 -9.71 11.86 29.72
N THR A 263 -10.99 11.94 30.11
CA THR A 263 -11.85 10.76 30.29
C THR A 263 -13.09 10.77 29.41
N LEU A 264 -13.69 9.60 29.22
CA LEU A 264 -14.99 9.44 28.58
C LEU A 264 -16.07 10.28 29.29
N ASP A 265 -16.05 10.34 30.62
CA ASP A 265 -17.05 11.09 31.40
C ASP A 265 -16.91 12.59 31.19
N GLU A 266 -15.69 13.11 31.22
CA GLU A 266 -15.39 14.53 30.97
C GLU A 266 -15.83 14.93 29.57
N LEU A 267 -15.53 14.11 28.56
CA LEU A 267 -15.99 14.36 27.19
C LEU A 267 -17.52 14.35 27.09
N SER A 268 -18.21 13.47 27.81
CA SER A 268 -19.68 13.36 27.77
C SER A 268 -20.40 14.66 28.18
N VAL A 269 -19.77 15.48 29.03
CA VAL A 269 -20.35 16.74 29.55
C VAL A 269 -19.72 18.00 28.96
N ALA A 270 -18.63 17.88 28.20
CA ALA A 270 -17.94 19.00 27.58
C ALA A 270 -18.86 19.78 26.61
N GLN A 271 -18.67 21.11 26.52
CA GLN A 271 -19.52 21.99 25.71
C GLN A 271 -18.78 22.68 24.57
N VAL A 272 -17.47 22.91 24.73
CA VAL A 272 -16.66 23.68 23.78
C VAL A 272 -15.64 22.74 23.13
N PRO A 273 -15.53 22.71 21.79
CA PRO A 273 -14.49 21.96 21.10
C PRO A 273 -13.10 22.59 21.34
N PRO A 274 -12.01 21.80 21.34
CA PRO A 274 -10.65 22.35 21.29
C PRO A 274 -10.41 23.24 20.05
N ASP A 275 -9.59 24.29 20.17
CA ASP A 275 -9.35 25.28 19.10
C ASP A 275 -8.88 24.66 17.76
N ASN A 276 -8.13 23.55 17.82
CA ASN A 276 -7.62 22.84 16.65
C ASN A 276 -8.43 21.58 16.32
N MET A 277 -9.71 21.53 16.68
CA MET A 277 -10.60 20.40 16.39
C MET A 277 -11.90 20.89 15.75
N ASN A 278 -12.26 20.28 14.62
CA ASN A 278 -13.55 20.53 13.98
C ASN A 278 -14.73 20.31 14.95
N ALA A 279 -15.65 21.28 15.02
CA ALA A 279 -16.76 21.30 15.97
C ALA A 279 -17.74 20.13 15.78
N ASP A 280 -17.96 19.69 14.54
CA ASP A 280 -18.86 18.55 14.23
C ASP A 280 -18.22 17.24 14.67
N VAL A 281 -16.93 17.05 14.42
CA VAL A 281 -16.16 15.89 14.91
C VAL A 281 -16.23 15.80 16.43
N PHE A 282 -16.01 16.93 17.12
CA PHE A 282 -16.15 17.01 18.58
C PHE A 282 -17.59 16.66 19.03
N GLY A 283 -18.61 17.21 18.38
CA GLY A 283 -20.02 16.95 18.69
C GLY A 283 -20.40 15.48 18.54
N LEU A 284 -19.87 14.80 17.52
CA LEU A 284 -20.05 13.37 17.29
C LEU A 284 -19.39 12.52 18.38
N LEU A 285 -18.12 12.79 18.72
CA LEU A 285 -17.40 12.08 19.78
C LEU A 285 -18.07 12.27 21.16
N ARG A 286 -18.54 13.48 21.45
CA ARG A 286 -19.31 13.77 22.66
C ARG A 286 -20.62 12.98 22.72
N THR A 287 -21.39 12.97 21.62
CA THR A 287 -22.65 12.21 21.56
C THR A 287 -22.39 10.71 21.77
N GLN A 288 -21.31 10.20 21.19
CA GLN A 288 -20.88 8.81 21.38
C GLN A 288 -20.55 8.52 22.85
N ALA A 289 -19.77 9.38 23.51
CA ALA A 289 -19.44 9.25 24.94
C ALA A 289 -20.69 9.29 25.84
N GLN A 290 -21.65 10.18 25.55
CA GLN A 290 -22.92 10.28 26.28
C GLN A 290 -23.73 8.98 26.21
N LEU A 291 -23.84 8.38 25.02
CA LEU A 291 -24.62 7.15 24.83
C LEU A 291 -23.93 5.95 25.49
N GLN A 292 -22.61 5.84 25.40
CA GLN A 292 -21.87 4.78 26.10
C GLN A 292 -22.06 4.86 27.60
N ARG A 293 -21.95 6.07 28.18
CA ARG A 293 -22.21 6.30 29.60
C ARG A 293 -23.66 5.96 29.99
N ALA A 294 -24.64 6.31 29.14
CA ALA A 294 -26.04 5.99 29.40
C ALA A 294 -26.30 4.47 29.38
N SER A 295 -25.68 3.73 28.46
CA SER A 295 -25.76 2.26 28.44
C SER A 295 -25.16 1.64 29.70
N GLU A 296 -24.00 2.12 30.15
CA GLU A 296 -23.35 1.63 31.38
C GLU A 296 -24.26 1.82 32.61
N ILE A 297 -24.93 2.97 32.72
CA ILE A 297 -25.90 3.24 33.79
C ILE A 297 -27.10 2.30 33.69
N ALA A 298 -27.65 2.10 32.49
CA ALA A 298 -28.80 1.20 32.30
C ALA A 298 -28.49 -0.26 32.67
N VAL A 299 -27.26 -0.72 32.44
CA VAL A 299 -26.79 -2.04 32.88
C VAL A 299 -26.71 -2.11 34.41
N ALA A 300 -26.10 -1.12 35.05
CA ALA A 300 -25.96 -1.08 36.51
C ALA A 300 -27.32 -1.02 37.22
N ASP A 301 -28.25 -0.19 36.73
CA ASP A 301 -29.61 -0.08 37.30
C ASP A 301 -30.37 -1.41 37.22
N ALA A 302 -30.19 -2.16 36.11
CA ALA A 302 -30.81 -3.47 35.94
C ALA A 302 -30.23 -4.56 36.88
N GLU A 303 -28.94 -4.46 37.22
CA GLU A 303 -28.30 -5.35 38.20
C GLU A 303 -28.75 -5.03 39.64
N ASP A 304 -28.95 -3.75 39.97
CA ASP A 304 -29.41 -3.28 41.28
C ASP A 304 -30.91 -3.57 41.54
N ASP A 305 -31.75 -3.57 40.51
CA ASP A 305 -33.19 -3.90 40.60
C ASP A 305 -33.47 -5.42 40.76
N ALA A 306 -32.46 -6.27 40.56
CA ALA A 306 -32.55 -7.73 40.73
C ALA A 306 -31.38 -8.34 41.53
N PRO A 307 -31.15 -7.93 42.79
CA PRO A 307 -30.03 -8.45 43.58
C PRO A 307 -30.30 -9.90 43.99
N GLY A 308 -29.65 -10.84 43.30
CA GLY A 308 -29.66 -12.28 43.64
C GLY A 308 -30.33 -13.23 42.64
N SER A 309 -30.74 -12.77 41.44
CA SER A 309 -31.13 -13.70 40.37
C SER A 309 -29.89 -14.28 39.68
N SER A 310 -29.39 -15.42 40.18
CA SER A 310 -28.31 -16.19 39.55
C SER A 310 -28.74 -16.94 38.28
N GLY A 311 -29.63 -16.36 37.47
CA GLY A 311 -30.16 -16.99 36.26
C GLY A 311 -30.36 -15.98 35.14
N LEU A 312 -29.62 -16.17 34.04
CA LEU A 312 -29.88 -15.77 32.64
C LEU A 312 -30.82 -14.55 32.42
N VAL A 313 -30.58 -13.42 33.07
CA VAL A 313 -31.15 -12.15 32.61
C VAL A 313 -30.18 -11.61 31.56
N SER A 314 -30.60 -11.58 30.30
CA SER A 314 -29.78 -10.98 29.25
C SER A 314 -29.54 -9.49 29.58
N PRO A 315 -28.30 -8.99 29.45
CA PRO A 315 -27.99 -7.60 29.74
C PRO A 315 -28.88 -6.67 28.90
N PRO A 316 -29.29 -5.51 29.42
CA PRO A 316 -30.15 -4.59 28.69
C PRO A 316 -29.47 -4.15 27.39
N ALA A 317 -30.29 -3.97 26.34
CA ALA A 317 -29.81 -3.53 25.05
C ALA A 317 -29.11 -2.16 25.16
N PRO A 318 -28.02 -1.90 24.41
CA PRO A 318 -27.31 -0.64 24.50
C PRO A 318 -28.20 0.53 24.08
N VAL A 319 -28.08 1.66 24.76
CA VAL A 319 -28.81 2.88 24.41
C VAL A 319 -28.31 3.36 23.05
N TYR A 320 -29.23 3.74 22.16
CA TYR A 320 -28.89 4.25 20.84
C TYR A 320 -29.63 5.54 20.51
N ARG A 321 -29.15 6.25 19.50
CA ARG A 321 -29.82 7.42 18.90
C ARG A 321 -29.68 7.38 17.40
N VAL A 322 -30.78 7.64 16.68
CA VAL A 322 -30.75 7.92 15.24
C VAL A 322 -30.31 9.39 15.07
N VAL A 323 -29.02 9.59 14.80
CA VAL A 323 -28.42 10.93 14.69
C VAL A 323 -28.60 11.52 13.30
N GLN A 324 -28.76 10.68 12.27
CA GLN A 324 -28.96 11.13 10.89
C GLN A 324 -29.99 10.24 10.17
N PRO A 325 -31.31 10.44 10.42
CA PRO A 325 -32.36 9.58 9.86
C PRO A 325 -32.33 9.47 8.34
N ALA A 326 -32.00 10.55 7.62
CA ALA A 326 -31.91 10.56 6.16
C ALA A 326 -30.90 9.53 5.60
N ALA A 327 -29.90 9.11 6.39
CA ALA A 327 -28.95 8.08 5.99
C ALA A 327 -29.60 6.70 5.81
N LEU A 328 -30.74 6.44 6.47
CA LEU A 328 -31.48 5.19 6.33
C LEU A 328 -32.13 5.03 4.94
N ALA A 329 -32.27 6.12 4.16
CA ALA A 329 -32.75 6.06 2.78
C ALA A 329 -31.81 5.28 1.85
N ALA A 330 -30.55 5.06 2.27
CA ALA A 330 -29.59 4.21 1.56
C ALA A 330 -29.99 2.72 1.55
N LEU A 331 -30.95 2.31 2.38
CA LEU A 331 -31.51 0.95 2.32
C LEU A 331 -32.44 0.84 1.11
N PRO A 332 -32.18 -0.10 0.18
CA PRO A 332 -33.05 -0.27 -0.98
C PRO A 332 -34.44 -0.82 -0.59
N PRO A 333 -35.42 -0.75 -1.51
CA PRO A 333 -36.71 -1.42 -1.33
C PRO A 333 -36.49 -2.91 -1.03
N ALA A 334 -37.35 -3.50 -0.19
CA ALA A 334 -37.24 -4.93 0.10
C ALA A 334 -37.73 -5.70 -1.11
N ASP A 335 -36.97 -6.70 -1.52
CA ASP A 335 -37.39 -7.67 -2.54
C ASP A 335 -37.49 -9.06 -1.91
N PRO A 336 -38.53 -9.86 -2.25
CA PRO A 336 -38.61 -11.25 -1.80
C PRO A 336 -37.41 -12.12 -2.19
N GLY A 337 -36.63 -11.71 -3.19
CA GLY A 337 -35.40 -12.34 -3.63
C GLY A 337 -34.14 -11.89 -2.88
N ASP A 338 -34.24 -10.99 -1.90
CA ASP A 338 -33.09 -10.53 -1.11
C ASP A 338 -32.35 -11.71 -0.44
N LEU A 339 -31.02 -11.66 -0.48
CA LEU A 339 -30.11 -12.63 0.13
C LEU A 339 -29.24 -11.97 1.20
N PHE A 340 -28.82 -12.74 2.20
CA PHE A 340 -27.91 -12.30 3.26
C PHE A 340 -26.74 -13.27 3.29
N PHE A 341 -25.56 -12.75 3.03
CA PHE A 341 -24.40 -13.54 2.62
C PHE A 341 -23.21 -13.30 3.54
N ASP A 342 -22.49 -14.37 3.84
CA ASP A 342 -21.31 -14.36 4.71
C ASP A 342 -20.32 -15.46 4.31
N PHE A 343 -19.03 -15.23 4.55
CA PHE A 343 -17.95 -16.17 4.28
C PHE A 343 -17.29 -16.67 5.55
N GLU A 344 -16.86 -17.93 5.53
CA GLU A 344 -15.80 -18.40 6.42
C GLU A 344 -14.56 -18.76 5.61
N GLY A 345 -13.40 -18.34 6.08
CA GLY A 345 -12.14 -18.56 5.38
C GLY A 345 -10.94 -18.71 6.29
N ASP A 346 -9.92 -19.40 5.79
CA ASP A 346 -8.64 -19.61 6.44
C ASP A 346 -7.53 -18.89 5.66
N PRO A 347 -6.99 -17.76 6.15
CA PRO A 347 -5.96 -16.99 5.47
C PRO A 347 -4.59 -17.69 5.43
N LEU A 348 -4.39 -18.77 6.20
CA LEU A 348 -3.15 -19.55 6.26
C LEU A 348 -3.20 -20.84 5.43
N TYR A 349 -4.31 -21.11 4.74
CA TYR A 349 -4.44 -22.27 3.89
C TYR A 349 -3.53 -22.19 2.65
N THR A 350 -2.92 -23.30 2.27
CA THR A 350 -2.01 -23.41 1.12
C THR A 350 -2.10 -24.78 0.46
N GLU A 351 -1.85 -24.84 -0.84
CA GLU A 351 -1.70 -26.08 -1.60
C GLU A 351 -0.38 -26.13 -2.39
N GLY A 352 0.07 -27.35 -2.71
CA GLY A 352 1.20 -27.58 -3.61
C GLY A 352 2.50 -26.91 -3.15
N ALA A 353 3.16 -26.18 -4.06
CA ALA A 353 4.42 -25.49 -3.79
C ALA A 353 4.26 -24.20 -2.96
N GLY A 354 3.03 -23.81 -2.60
CA GLY A 354 2.78 -22.64 -1.73
C GLY A 354 2.73 -21.28 -2.43
N GLY A 355 2.53 -21.24 -3.75
CA GLY A 355 2.42 -19.97 -4.50
C GLY A 355 1.14 -19.17 -4.20
N ASP A 356 0.03 -19.86 -3.90
CA ASP A 356 -1.27 -19.27 -3.57
C ASP A 356 -1.67 -19.57 -2.12
N TRP A 357 -2.30 -18.60 -1.46
CA TRP A 357 -2.62 -18.62 -0.03
C TRP A 357 -4.04 -18.11 0.23
N GLY A 358 -4.64 -18.65 1.30
CA GLY A 358 -5.96 -18.27 1.78
C GLY A 358 -7.07 -19.03 1.05
N ILE A 359 -8.02 -19.59 1.78
CA ILE A 359 -9.22 -20.21 1.19
C ILE A 359 -10.46 -19.66 1.87
N ASP A 360 -11.50 -19.34 1.13
CA ASP A 360 -12.84 -19.15 1.65
C ASP A 360 -13.57 -20.49 1.55
N TYR A 361 -13.58 -21.25 2.65
CA TYR A 361 -14.00 -22.64 2.66
C TYR A 361 -15.51 -22.82 2.78
N LEU A 362 -16.26 -21.79 3.18
CA LEU A 362 -17.72 -21.82 3.27
C LEU A 362 -18.33 -20.55 2.70
N PHE A 363 -19.19 -20.72 1.69
CA PHE A 363 -20.04 -19.69 1.13
C PHE A 363 -21.43 -19.93 1.70
N GLY A 364 -21.93 -19.09 2.60
CA GLY A 364 -23.25 -19.27 3.17
C GLY A 364 -24.17 -18.09 2.90
N TRP A 365 -25.44 -18.39 2.64
CA TRP A 365 -26.47 -17.35 2.55
C TRP A 365 -27.82 -17.82 3.05
N VAL A 366 -28.62 -16.88 3.55
CA VAL A 366 -30.05 -17.09 3.78
C VAL A 366 -30.90 -16.24 2.85
N ASP A 367 -32.07 -16.76 2.47
CA ASP A 367 -33.12 -15.97 1.82
C ASP A 367 -33.94 -15.15 2.84
N ASP A 368 -34.89 -14.34 2.35
CA ASP A 368 -35.78 -13.53 3.22
C ASP A 368 -36.68 -14.38 4.14
N ARG A 369 -36.79 -15.70 3.91
CA ARG A 369 -37.52 -16.67 4.76
C ARG A 369 -36.61 -17.42 5.74
N GLU A 370 -35.33 -17.04 5.85
CA GLU A 370 -34.32 -17.71 6.68
C GLU A 370 -34.03 -19.16 6.22
N THR A 371 -34.22 -19.48 4.94
CA THR A 371 -33.76 -20.73 4.32
C THR A 371 -32.26 -20.63 4.05
N PHE A 372 -31.45 -21.43 4.75
CA PHE A 372 -30.00 -21.43 4.59
C PHE A 372 -29.55 -22.32 3.44
N SER A 373 -28.66 -21.79 2.61
CA SER A 373 -27.97 -22.48 1.54
C SER A 373 -26.46 -22.26 1.70
N LEU A 374 -25.67 -23.24 1.28
CA LEU A 374 -24.23 -23.20 1.46
C LEU A 374 -23.46 -23.98 0.39
N LEU A 375 -22.22 -23.57 0.15
CA LEU A 375 -21.23 -24.30 -0.65
C LEU A 375 -19.94 -24.43 0.16
N TRP A 376 -19.42 -25.66 0.26
CA TRP A 376 -18.11 -25.93 0.85
C TRP A 376 -17.03 -25.96 -0.22
N ALA A 377 -15.84 -25.49 0.15
CA ALA A 377 -14.62 -25.61 -0.63
C ALA A 377 -13.47 -26.00 0.28
N HIS A 378 -12.87 -27.15 0.02
CA HIS A 378 -11.73 -27.66 0.80
C HIS A 378 -10.41 -27.67 0.03
N SER A 379 -10.45 -27.20 -1.21
CA SER A 379 -9.29 -26.96 -2.07
C SER A 379 -9.49 -25.73 -2.95
N PHE A 380 -8.43 -25.17 -3.53
CA PHE A 380 -8.51 -24.08 -4.51
C PHE A 380 -9.31 -24.47 -5.75
N THR A 381 -9.27 -25.74 -6.15
CA THR A 381 -10.10 -26.25 -7.24
C THR A 381 -11.58 -26.23 -6.85
N GLU A 382 -11.91 -26.64 -5.62
CA GLU A 382 -13.27 -26.58 -5.09
C GLU A 382 -13.74 -25.15 -4.85
N GLU A 383 -12.87 -24.24 -4.39
CA GLU A 383 -13.17 -22.82 -4.18
C GLU A 383 -13.50 -22.14 -5.51
N ARG A 384 -12.72 -22.42 -6.56
CA ARG A 384 -13.03 -21.98 -7.92
C ARG A 384 -14.39 -22.51 -8.40
N ALA A 385 -14.74 -23.75 -8.06
CA ALA A 385 -16.04 -24.33 -8.40
C ALA A 385 -17.19 -23.71 -7.58
N ALA A 386 -16.97 -23.45 -6.29
CA ALA A 386 -17.92 -22.80 -5.39
C ALA A 386 -18.20 -21.36 -5.82
N LEU A 387 -17.17 -20.59 -6.18
CA LEU A 387 -17.31 -19.25 -6.74
C LEU A 387 -18.22 -19.26 -7.98
N ARG A 388 -17.94 -20.14 -8.94
CA ARG A 388 -18.77 -20.28 -10.14
C ARG A 388 -20.20 -20.69 -9.80
N GLY A 389 -20.37 -21.68 -8.93
CA GLY A 389 -21.68 -22.14 -8.49
C GLY A 389 -22.50 -21.05 -7.82
N PHE A 390 -21.88 -20.25 -6.96
CA PHE A 390 -22.52 -19.10 -6.31
C PHE A 390 -22.92 -18.03 -7.33
N LEU A 391 -22.03 -17.65 -8.25
CA LEU A 391 -22.32 -16.64 -9.27
C LEU A 391 -23.43 -17.10 -10.24
N ASP A 392 -23.40 -18.36 -10.67
CA ASP A 392 -24.46 -18.95 -11.52
C ASP A 392 -25.82 -18.96 -10.81
N PHE A 393 -25.82 -19.28 -9.50
CA PHE A 393 -27.02 -19.19 -8.67
C PHE A 393 -27.55 -17.74 -8.58
N VAL A 394 -26.68 -16.78 -8.28
CA VAL A 394 -27.05 -15.36 -8.16
C VAL A 394 -27.62 -14.84 -9.47
N ASP A 395 -27.02 -15.16 -10.62
CA ASP A 395 -27.52 -14.75 -11.92
C ASP A 395 -28.91 -15.33 -12.21
N ALA A 396 -29.13 -16.62 -11.92
CA ALA A 396 -30.43 -17.26 -12.09
C ALA A 396 -31.50 -16.68 -11.14
N HIS A 397 -31.13 -16.45 -9.87
CA HIS A 397 -32.01 -15.89 -8.86
C HIS A 397 -32.40 -14.44 -9.18
N ARG A 398 -31.43 -13.62 -9.61
CA ARG A 398 -31.65 -12.24 -10.06
C ARG A 398 -32.50 -12.16 -11.33
N ALA A 399 -32.43 -13.13 -12.23
CA ALA A 399 -33.31 -13.19 -13.39
C ALA A 399 -34.80 -13.35 -12.98
N ALA A 400 -35.07 -14.06 -11.89
CA ALA A 400 -36.42 -14.19 -11.32
C ALA A 400 -36.80 -13.00 -10.42
N HIS A 401 -35.81 -12.36 -9.80
CA HIS A 401 -35.97 -11.24 -8.86
C HIS A 401 -35.09 -10.05 -9.26
N PRO A 402 -35.44 -9.26 -10.29
CA PRO A 402 -34.56 -8.20 -10.79
C PRO A 402 -34.22 -7.10 -9.77
N GLY A 403 -35.05 -6.90 -8.75
CA GLY A 403 -34.84 -5.93 -7.66
C GLY A 403 -34.13 -6.50 -6.42
N MET A 404 -33.65 -7.75 -6.47
CA MET A 404 -32.97 -8.37 -5.32
C MET A 404 -31.65 -7.68 -4.96
N HIS A 405 -31.33 -7.74 -3.67
CA HIS A 405 -30.03 -7.32 -3.13
C HIS A 405 -29.35 -8.44 -2.34
N ILE A 406 -28.02 -8.37 -2.24
CA ILE A 406 -27.20 -9.23 -1.38
C ILE A 406 -26.66 -8.35 -0.26
N TYR A 407 -27.16 -8.57 0.96
CA TYR A 407 -26.75 -7.80 2.13
C TYR A 407 -25.61 -8.52 2.85
N HIS A 408 -24.66 -7.72 3.32
CA HIS A 408 -23.53 -8.17 4.12
C HIS A 408 -23.15 -7.08 5.13
N TYR A 409 -22.21 -7.36 6.03
CA TYR A 409 -21.80 -6.43 7.08
C TYR A 409 -20.30 -6.18 7.07
N ALA A 410 -19.90 -4.97 6.70
CA ALA A 410 -18.52 -4.55 6.44
C ALA A 410 -17.99 -5.05 5.08
N PRO A 411 -16.86 -4.53 4.56
CA PRO A 411 -16.48 -4.71 3.14
C PRO A 411 -15.78 -6.05 2.85
N TYR A 412 -15.79 -7.01 3.78
CA TYR A 412 -14.99 -8.23 3.67
C TYR A 412 -15.42 -9.09 2.47
N GLU A 413 -16.72 -9.31 2.30
CA GLU A 413 -17.28 -10.25 1.31
C GLU A 413 -17.07 -9.77 -0.14
N PRO A 414 -17.37 -8.50 -0.51
CA PRO A 414 -17.03 -7.98 -1.84
C PRO A 414 -15.53 -8.01 -2.14
N THR A 415 -14.70 -7.74 -1.13
CA THR A 415 -13.23 -7.75 -1.27
C THR A 415 -12.73 -9.16 -1.55
N HIS A 416 -13.24 -10.15 -0.81
CA HIS A 416 -12.90 -11.56 -1.00
C HIS A 416 -13.41 -12.10 -2.34
N LEU A 417 -14.64 -11.77 -2.77
CA LEU A 417 -15.13 -12.15 -4.10
C LEU A 417 -14.24 -11.58 -5.23
N LEU A 418 -13.83 -10.31 -5.14
CA LEU A 418 -12.93 -9.71 -6.12
C LEU A 418 -11.55 -10.37 -6.12
N ALA A 419 -10.97 -10.58 -4.93
CA ALA A 419 -9.65 -11.21 -4.78
C ALA A 419 -9.67 -12.65 -5.29
N MET A 420 -10.72 -13.40 -4.98
CA MET A 420 -10.92 -14.78 -5.41
C MET A 420 -11.17 -14.88 -6.91
N ALA A 421 -11.99 -14.00 -7.49
CA ALA A 421 -12.22 -13.94 -8.93
C ALA A 421 -10.95 -13.63 -9.72
N ALA A 422 -10.15 -12.67 -9.22
CA ALA A 422 -8.85 -12.33 -9.80
C ALA A 422 -7.83 -13.47 -9.66
N ARG A 423 -7.75 -14.11 -8.49
CA ARG A 423 -6.84 -15.25 -8.24
C ARG A 423 -7.15 -16.44 -9.14
N HIS A 424 -8.42 -16.79 -9.31
CA HIS A 424 -8.84 -17.96 -10.10
C HIS A 424 -9.09 -17.65 -11.58
N GLY A 425 -8.97 -16.38 -11.99
CA GLY A 425 -9.23 -15.92 -13.35
C GLY A 425 -10.64 -16.25 -13.86
N THR A 426 -11.64 -16.25 -12.97
CA THR A 426 -13.02 -16.61 -13.31
C THR A 426 -14.02 -15.76 -12.54
N GLY A 427 -15.16 -15.42 -13.15
CA GLY A 427 -16.22 -14.66 -12.49
C GLY A 427 -15.97 -13.15 -12.33
N GLU A 428 -14.79 -12.61 -12.68
CA GLU A 428 -14.46 -11.16 -12.53
C GLU A 428 -15.54 -10.25 -13.11
N ALA A 429 -15.98 -10.52 -14.35
CA ALA A 429 -17.00 -9.72 -15.01
C ALA A 429 -18.39 -9.80 -14.37
N GLN A 430 -18.73 -10.94 -13.75
CA GLN A 430 -20.00 -11.13 -13.02
C GLN A 430 -19.94 -10.38 -11.69
N VAL A 431 -18.89 -10.57 -10.87
CA VAL A 431 -18.69 -9.85 -9.61
C VAL A 431 -18.69 -8.34 -9.83
N ASP A 432 -17.94 -7.87 -10.83
CA ASP A 432 -17.90 -6.46 -11.20
C ASP A 432 -19.28 -5.90 -11.56
N ARG A 433 -20.09 -6.68 -12.28
CA ARG A 433 -21.45 -6.30 -12.64
C ARG A 433 -22.33 -6.16 -11.40
N LEU A 434 -22.28 -7.13 -10.48
CA LEU A 434 -23.05 -7.09 -9.24
C LEU A 434 -22.68 -5.88 -8.37
N LEU A 435 -21.39 -5.55 -8.27
CA LEU A 435 -20.92 -4.38 -7.52
C LEU A 435 -21.28 -3.05 -8.19
N ARG A 436 -21.15 -2.98 -9.53
CA ARG A 436 -21.52 -1.80 -10.33
C ARG A 436 -23.02 -1.52 -10.21
N ASP A 437 -23.84 -2.55 -10.38
CA ASP A 437 -25.30 -2.47 -10.33
C ASP A 437 -25.83 -2.23 -8.90
N GLY A 438 -24.95 -2.19 -7.88
CA GLY A 438 -25.34 -1.94 -6.50
C GLY A 438 -26.12 -3.09 -5.86
N VAL A 439 -25.96 -4.32 -6.38
CA VAL A 439 -26.64 -5.51 -5.82
C VAL A 439 -26.13 -5.80 -4.40
N PHE A 440 -24.83 -5.62 -4.15
CA PHE A 440 -24.28 -5.75 -2.80
C PHE A 440 -24.59 -4.51 -1.95
N VAL A 441 -25.08 -4.73 -0.74
CA VAL A 441 -25.44 -3.68 0.23
C VAL A 441 -24.70 -3.93 1.54
N ASP A 442 -23.71 -3.08 1.81
CA ASP A 442 -23.01 -3.05 3.09
C ASP A 442 -23.84 -2.29 4.14
N LEU A 443 -24.29 -2.99 5.18
CA LEU A 443 -25.05 -2.38 6.28
C LEU A 443 -24.17 -1.59 7.26
N TYR A 444 -22.87 -1.86 7.34
CA TYR A 444 -21.95 -1.20 8.27
C TYR A 444 -21.88 0.33 8.10
N PRO A 445 -21.66 0.90 6.88
CA PRO A 445 -21.64 2.35 6.69
C PRO A 445 -23.00 3.00 6.98
N ILE A 446 -24.11 2.30 6.68
CA ILE A 446 -25.48 2.78 6.98
C ILE A 446 -25.64 2.91 8.50
N VAL A 447 -25.26 1.88 9.26
CA VAL A 447 -25.29 1.90 10.74
C VAL A 447 -24.42 3.02 11.29
N ARG A 448 -23.15 3.10 10.87
CA ARG A 448 -22.19 4.11 11.36
C ARG A 448 -22.63 5.54 11.05
N ARG A 449 -23.44 5.76 10.02
CA ARG A 449 -23.95 7.09 9.68
C ARG A 449 -25.26 7.40 10.41
N ALA A 450 -26.24 6.52 10.31
CA ALA A 450 -27.57 6.76 10.86
C ALA A 450 -27.58 6.76 12.39
N LEU A 451 -26.73 5.94 13.01
CA LEU A 451 -26.83 5.59 14.43
C LEU A 451 -25.58 5.99 15.21
N ARG A 452 -25.82 6.37 16.46
CA ARG A 452 -24.82 6.26 17.52
C ARG A 452 -25.34 5.25 18.53
N VAL A 453 -24.51 4.29 18.89
CA VAL A 453 -24.86 3.22 19.84
C VAL A 453 -23.90 3.31 21.01
N GLY A 454 -24.42 3.18 22.22
CA GLY A 454 -23.66 3.20 23.46
C GLY A 454 -22.84 1.92 23.69
N SER A 455 -22.19 1.42 22.63
CA SER A 455 -21.23 0.32 22.64
C SER A 455 -19.85 0.86 22.28
N ARG A 456 -18.79 0.16 22.72
CA ARG A 456 -17.38 0.47 22.40
C ARG A 456 -16.97 0.08 20.98
N SER A 457 -17.77 -0.76 20.30
CA SER A 457 -17.54 -1.12 18.91
C SER A 457 -18.86 -1.23 18.13
N TYR A 458 -18.74 -1.12 16.81
CA TYR A 458 -19.81 -1.29 15.84
C TYR A 458 -19.69 -2.64 15.12
N SER A 459 -19.13 -3.67 15.77
CA SER A 459 -19.24 -5.02 15.21
C SER A 459 -20.70 -5.48 15.32
N ILE A 460 -21.17 -6.28 14.37
CA ILE A 460 -22.55 -6.77 14.35
C ILE A 460 -22.91 -7.46 15.68
N LYS A 461 -21.99 -8.25 16.24
CA LYS A 461 -22.11 -8.88 17.58
C LYS A 461 -22.44 -7.91 18.72
N LYS A 462 -21.93 -6.67 18.69
CA LYS A 462 -22.25 -5.66 19.71
C LYS A 462 -23.57 -4.94 19.46
N LEU A 463 -24.14 -5.09 18.27
CA LEU A 463 -25.45 -4.54 17.90
C LEU A 463 -26.57 -5.56 18.07
N GLU A 464 -26.28 -6.86 18.01
CA GLU A 464 -27.24 -7.97 18.18
C GLU A 464 -28.25 -7.76 19.32
N PRO A 465 -27.89 -7.25 20.53
CA PRO A 465 -28.87 -7.01 21.59
C PRO A 465 -30.02 -6.06 21.20
N LEU A 466 -29.86 -5.23 20.17
CA LEU A 466 -30.89 -4.31 19.68
C LEU A 466 -31.98 -5.00 18.85
N TYR A 467 -31.69 -6.14 18.22
CA TYR A 467 -32.57 -6.73 17.20
C TYR A 467 -32.67 -8.28 17.22
N MET A 468 -31.80 -8.97 17.97
CA MET A 468 -31.84 -10.43 18.13
C MET A 468 -32.67 -10.89 19.33
N HIS A 469 -32.94 -9.99 20.29
CA HIS A 469 -33.68 -10.29 21.52
C HIS A 469 -33.13 -11.54 22.26
N ASP A 470 -34.00 -12.46 22.67
CA ASP A 470 -33.64 -13.66 23.47
C ASP A 470 -32.92 -14.76 22.64
N GLN A 471 -32.74 -14.57 21.34
CA GLN A 471 -32.07 -15.53 20.46
C GLN A 471 -30.56 -15.28 20.45
N THR A 472 -29.91 -15.58 21.57
CA THR A 472 -28.45 -15.52 21.72
C THR A 472 -27.76 -16.64 20.96
N ARG A 473 -26.54 -16.42 20.46
CA ARG A 473 -25.68 -17.45 19.83
C ARG A 473 -25.65 -18.72 20.70
N GLN A 474 -26.17 -19.84 20.17
CA GLN A 474 -26.17 -21.16 20.84
C GLN A 474 -25.08 -22.12 20.34
N SER A 475 -24.29 -21.71 19.33
CA SER A 475 -23.20 -22.51 18.78
C SER A 475 -21.98 -22.52 19.73
N ASP A 476 -21.26 -23.64 19.72
CA ASP A 476 -19.95 -23.79 20.37
C ASP A 476 -18.89 -22.88 19.72
N VAL A 477 -19.08 -22.48 18.45
CA VAL A 477 -18.25 -21.47 17.78
C VAL A 477 -18.90 -20.11 17.98
N GLN A 478 -18.16 -19.14 18.54
CA GLN A 478 -18.72 -17.82 18.84
C GLN A 478 -17.95 -16.64 18.21
N ARG A 479 -16.90 -16.95 17.44
CA ARG A 479 -16.00 -15.99 16.79
C ARG A 479 -15.34 -16.61 15.52
N GLY A 480 -14.96 -15.77 14.56
CA GLY A 480 -14.32 -16.23 13.31
C GLY A 480 -12.88 -16.75 13.46
N ASP A 481 -12.12 -16.33 14.48
CA ASP A 481 -10.82 -16.94 14.81
C ASP A 481 -10.99 -18.39 15.31
N GLU A 482 -12.09 -18.66 15.99
CA GLU A 482 -12.45 -20.00 16.46
C GLU A 482 -12.95 -20.90 15.30
N SER A 483 -13.69 -20.36 14.32
CA SER A 483 -14.18 -21.12 13.17
C SER A 483 -13.03 -21.72 12.36
N ILE A 484 -11.93 -20.98 12.16
CA ILE A 484 -10.71 -21.44 11.47
C ILE A 484 -10.09 -22.64 12.19
N VAL A 485 -9.92 -22.55 13.51
CA VAL A 485 -9.28 -23.62 14.30
C VAL A 485 -10.12 -24.89 14.27
N ARG A 486 -11.45 -24.74 14.41
CA ARG A 486 -12.41 -25.84 14.32
C ARG A 486 -12.45 -26.45 12.92
N TYR A 487 -12.40 -25.64 11.87
CA TYR A 487 -12.34 -26.12 10.48
C TYR A 487 -11.11 -27.02 10.26
N VAL A 488 -9.93 -26.56 10.70
CA VAL A 488 -8.69 -27.34 10.59
C VAL A 488 -8.77 -28.63 11.39
N GLN A 489 -9.34 -28.59 12.60
CA GLN A 489 -9.58 -29.80 13.39
C GLN A 489 -10.50 -30.79 12.65
N ALA A 490 -11.58 -30.30 12.04
CA ALA A 490 -12.49 -31.12 11.25
C ALA A 490 -11.77 -31.76 10.06
N ARG A 491 -10.92 -31.01 9.35
CA ARG A 491 -10.11 -31.53 8.24
C ARG A 491 -9.19 -32.66 8.67
N VAL A 492 -8.47 -32.50 9.79
CA VAL A 492 -7.59 -33.55 10.32
C VAL A 492 -8.36 -34.84 10.65
N LEU A 493 -9.53 -34.72 11.27
CA LEU A 493 -10.37 -35.87 11.61
C LEU A 493 -10.92 -36.56 10.35
N LEU A 494 -11.33 -35.79 9.34
CA LEU A 494 -11.82 -36.34 8.07
C LEU A 494 -10.69 -37.05 7.28
N ASP A 495 -9.47 -36.53 7.35
CA ASP A 495 -8.31 -37.11 6.66
C ASP A 495 -7.77 -38.37 7.38
N ALA A 496 -8.09 -38.58 8.67
CA ALA A 496 -7.69 -39.77 9.45
C ALA A 496 -8.39 -41.06 8.97
N GLY A 497 -9.60 -40.94 8.40
CA GLY A 497 -10.25 -41.99 7.62
C GLY A 497 -10.89 -43.15 8.41
N ASP A 498 -11.15 -42.99 9.71
CA ASP A 498 -11.99 -43.91 10.48
C ASP A 498 -13.41 -43.36 10.73
N GLU A 499 -14.38 -44.25 10.93
CA GLU A 499 -15.81 -43.87 11.02
C GLU A 499 -16.14 -42.94 12.20
N HIS A 500 -15.37 -43.02 13.30
CA HIS A 500 -15.60 -42.21 14.49
C HIS A 500 -15.09 -40.79 14.28
N ASP A 501 -13.88 -40.65 13.77
CA ASP A 501 -13.26 -39.37 13.46
C ASP A 501 -13.99 -38.68 12.30
N GLU A 502 -14.44 -39.42 11.27
CA GLU A 502 -15.29 -38.85 10.22
C GLU A 502 -16.59 -38.26 10.76
N ALA A 503 -17.26 -38.95 11.70
CA ALA A 503 -18.49 -38.46 12.31
C ALA A 503 -18.23 -37.20 13.15
N ALA A 504 -17.14 -37.17 13.91
CA ALA A 504 -16.72 -36.02 14.69
C ALA A 504 -16.35 -34.82 13.81
N GLY A 505 -15.60 -35.03 12.72
CA GLY A 505 -15.24 -33.99 11.75
C GLY A 505 -16.47 -33.39 11.08
N ARG A 506 -17.45 -34.21 10.66
CA ARG A 506 -18.72 -33.72 10.09
C ARG A 506 -19.56 -32.93 11.09
N ALA A 507 -19.57 -33.32 12.37
CA ALA A 507 -20.25 -32.57 13.41
C ALA A 507 -19.67 -31.16 13.57
N ILE A 508 -18.33 -31.04 13.59
CA ILE A 508 -17.66 -29.73 13.66
C ILE A 508 -17.97 -28.87 12.44
N LEU A 509 -17.98 -29.43 11.22
CA LEU A 509 -18.38 -28.67 10.02
C LEU A 509 -19.84 -28.21 10.10
N ALA A 510 -20.74 -29.01 10.71
CA ALA A 510 -22.12 -28.61 10.93
C ALA A 510 -22.22 -27.44 11.92
N ASP A 511 -21.43 -27.44 13.01
CA ASP A 511 -21.40 -26.33 13.97
C ASP A 511 -20.90 -25.01 13.34
N ILE A 512 -19.93 -25.10 12.43
CA ILE A 512 -19.45 -23.95 11.63
C ILE A 512 -20.54 -23.46 10.68
N ALA A 513 -21.25 -24.37 10.01
CA ALA A 513 -22.37 -24.01 9.15
C ALA A 513 -23.50 -23.32 9.94
N ASP A 514 -23.80 -23.77 11.16
CA ASP A 514 -24.79 -23.15 12.04
C ASP A 514 -24.35 -21.76 12.54
N TYR A 515 -23.05 -21.58 12.81
CA TYR A 515 -22.47 -20.28 13.12
C TYR A 515 -22.63 -19.29 11.97
N ASN A 516 -22.23 -19.66 10.76
CA ASN A 516 -22.34 -18.81 9.57
C ASN A 516 -23.81 -18.53 9.20
N ARG A 517 -24.71 -19.53 9.36
CA ARG A 517 -26.16 -19.33 9.26
C ARG A 517 -26.65 -18.26 10.22
N TYR A 518 -26.21 -18.28 11.48
CA TYR A 518 -26.60 -17.29 12.47
C TYR A 518 -26.15 -15.88 12.05
N ASP A 519 -24.93 -15.73 11.52
CA ASP A 519 -24.42 -14.43 11.06
C ASP A 519 -25.20 -13.88 9.84
N CYS A 520 -25.59 -14.76 8.91
CA CYS A 520 -26.50 -14.42 7.82
C CYS A 520 -27.88 -13.95 8.34
N VAL A 521 -28.45 -14.66 9.33
CA VAL A 521 -29.73 -14.29 9.97
C VAL A 521 -29.62 -12.98 10.76
N SER A 522 -28.50 -12.75 11.45
CA SER A 522 -28.20 -11.51 12.18
C SER A 522 -28.20 -10.33 11.22
N THR A 523 -27.53 -10.47 10.06
CA THR A 523 -27.51 -9.45 9.00
C THR A 523 -28.91 -9.14 8.48
N ARG A 524 -29.75 -10.16 8.26
CA ARG A 524 -31.16 -9.99 7.89
C ARG A 524 -31.96 -9.21 8.90
N ARG A 525 -31.84 -9.57 10.17
CA ARG A 525 -32.61 -8.94 11.24
C ARG A 525 -32.15 -7.52 11.51
N LEU A 526 -30.85 -7.25 11.39
CA LEU A 526 -30.33 -5.89 11.39
C LEU A 526 -30.93 -5.06 10.24
N ARG A 527 -30.98 -5.60 9.01
CA ARG A 527 -31.63 -4.94 7.87
C ARG A 527 -33.08 -4.58 8.19
N ASN A 528 -33.86 -5.52 8.72
CA ASN A 528 -35.26 -5.27 9.09
C ASN A 528 -35.39 -4.22 10.18
N TRP A 529 -34.59 -4.33 11.24
CA TRP A 529 -34.58 -3.37 12.34
C TRP A 529 -34.24 -1.95 11.88
N LEU A 530 -33.31 -1.79 10.94
CA LEU A 530 -33.00 -0.48 10.35
C LEU A 530 -34.16 0.07 9.50
N ARG A 531 -34.88 -0.78 8.77
CA ARG A 531 -36.08 -0.37 8.02
C ARG A 531 -37.19 0.11 8.95
N ASP A 532 -37.37 -0.55 10.09
CA ASP A 532 -38.35 -0.12 11.09
C ASP A 532 -38.01 1.30 11.61
N ARG A 533 -36.73 1.56 11.91
CA ARG A 533 -36.27 2.92 12.26
C ARG A 533 -36.50 3.91 11.12
N ALA A 534 -36.29 3.50 9.87
CA ALA A 534 -36.54 4.35 8.71
C ALA A 534 -38.03 4.75 8.64
N ALA A 535 -38.93 3.77 8.81
CA ALA A 535 -40.37 3.99 8.80
C ALA A 535 -40.83 4.90 9.95
N GLU A 536 -40.31 4.72 11.16
CA GLU A 536 -40.58 5.58 12.32
C GLU A 536 -40.22 7.06 12.07
N HIS A 537 -39.15 7.29 11.30
CA HIS A 537 -38.70 8.63 10.91
C HIS A 537 -39.30 9.13 9.59
N GLY A 538 -40.24 8.40 8.99
CA GLY A 538 -40.87 8.76 7.71
C GLY A 538 -39.90 8.76 6.52
N ILE A 539 -38.81 8.00 6.60
CA ILE A 539 -37.79 7.89 5.56
C ILE A 539 -38.22 6.85 4.53
N VAL A 540 -38.26 7.26 3.27
CA VAL A 540 -38.57 6.38 2.14
C VAL A 540 -37.26 5.88 1.53
N SER A 541 -37.20 4.58 1.21
CA SER A 541 -36.07 3.99 0.49
C SER A 541 -35.81 4.73 -0.82
N ALA A 542 -34.54 4.99 -1.13
CA ALA A 542 -34.16 5.44 -2.46
C ALA A 542 -34.48 4.33 -3.49
N ALA A 543 -34.87 4.72 -4.71
CA ALA A 543 -35.05 3.76 -5.81
C ALA A 543 -33.74 3.01 -6.09
N ASP A 544 -33.74 1.95 -6.89
CA ASP A 544 -32.48 1.36 -7.34
C ASP A 544 -31.86 2.15 -8.48
N PRO A 545 -30.51 2.22 -8.56
CA PRO A 545 -29.87 2.74 -9.74
C PRO A 545 -30.29 1.92 -10.96
N GLU A 546 -30.51 2.58 -12.10
CA GLU A 546 -30.65 1.84 -13.36
C GLU A 546 -29.33 1.10 -13.64
N PRO A 547 -29.37 -0.21 -13.96
CA PRO A 547 -28.15 -0.96 -14.28
C PRO A 547 -27.42 -0.33 -15.47
N GLU A 548 -26.14 -0.02 -15.31
CA GLU A 548 -25.33 0.50 -16.42
C GLU A 548 -25.08 -0.62 -17.45
N ALA A 549 -25.50 -0.38 -18.71
CA ALA A 549 -25.52 -1.39 -19.77
C ALA A 549 -24.14 -1.88 -20.28
N ARG A 550 -23.00 -1.36 -19.79
CA ARG A 550 -21.66 -1.75 -20.27
C ARG A 550 -20.82 -2.37 -19.15
N GLY A 551 -20.83 -3.70 -19.10
CA GLY A 551 -19.92 -4.49 -18.29
C GLY A 551 -18.48 -4.48 -18.82
N TYR A 552 -17.55 -4.90 -17.96
CA TYR A 552 -16.19 -5.24 -18.39
C TYR A 552 -16.24 -6.59 -19.10
N GLU A 553 -15.87 -6.62 -20.37
CA GLU A 553 -15.65 -7.86 -21.12
C GLU A 553 -14.15 -8.02 -21.38
N PRO A 554 -13.54 -9.16 -21.02
CA PRO A 554 -12.13 -9.42 -21.30
C PRO A 554 -11.83 -9.24 -22.78
N SER A 555 -10.72 -8.55 -23.08
CA SER A 555 -10.31 -8.36 -24.46
C SER A 555 -10.05 -9.71 -25.16
N PRO A 556 -10.64 -9.97 -26.34
CA PRO A 556 -10.35 -11.18 -27.11
C PRO A 556 -8.85 -11.36 -27.40
N ARG A 557 -8.11 -10.24 -27.49
CA ARG A 557 -6.65 -10.24 -27.65
C ARG A 557 -5.94 -10.75 -26.40
N ALA A 558 -6.34 -10.28 -25.22
CA ALA A 558 -5.77 -10.72 -23.95
C ALA A 558 -6.01 -12.22 -23.74
N LEU A 559 -7.23 -12.70 -24.01
CA LEU A 559 -7.55 -14.13 -23.98
C LEU A 559 -6.70 -14.95 -24.96
N SER A 560 -6.47 -14.43 -26.17
CA SER A 560 -5.64 -15.10 -27.18
C SER A 560 -4.18 -15.20 -26.74
N LEU A 561 -3.61 -14.12 -26.17
CA LEU A 561 -2.24 -14.12 -25.66
C LEU A 561 -2.07 -15.04 -24.44
N ALA A 562 -3.05 -15.08 -23.54
CA ALA A 562 -3.06 -16.01 -22.41
C ALA A 562 -3.06 -17.47 -22.88
N ALA A 563 -3.90 -17.81 -23.87
CA ALA A 563 -3.92 -19.15 -24.46
C ALA A 563 -2.59 -19.52 -25.15
N LEU A 564 -1.95 -18.56 -25.82
CA LEU A 564 -0.62 -18.77 -26.39
C LEU A 564 0.46 -19.00 -25.32
N ALA A 565 0.33 -18.39 -24.16
CA ALA A 565 1.28 -18.54 -23.06
C ALA A 565 1.27 -19.96 -22.47
N GLU A 566 0.12 -20.65 -22.45
CA GLU A 566 0.00 -22.03 -21.94
C GLU A 566 0.85 -23.04 -22.74
N GLY A 567 1.11 -22.75 -24.02
CA GLY A 567 1.89 -23.62 -24.91
C GLY A 567 3.35 -23.19 -25.15
N ALA A 568 3.84 -22.17 -24.46
CA ALA A 568 5.17 -21.58 -24.68
C ALA A 568 6.18 -22.00 -23.60
N ASP A 569 7.48 -21.93 -23.95
CA ASP A 569 8.58 -22.07 -22.96
C ASP A 569 8.47 -21.01 -21.85
N ALA A 570 9.04 -21.24 -20.68
CA ALA A 570 8.81 -20.39 -19.49
C ALA A 570 9.03 -18.88 -19.71
N GLY A 571 10.13 -18.47 -20.38
CA GLY A 571 10.38 -17.06 -20.72
C GLY A 571 9.44 -16.52 -21.81
N ASP A 572 9.11 -17.39 -22.77
CA ASP A 572 8.04 -17.33 -23.77
C ASP A 572 6.71 -16.87 -23.17
N ALA A 573 6.23 -17.72 -22.27
CA ALA A 573 4.97 -17.62 -21.59
C ALA A 573 4.90 -16.34 -20.74
N TRP A 574 5.99 -15.98 -20.05
CA TRP A 574 6.03 -14.77 -19.24
C TRP A 574 5.84 -13.50 -20.07
N ALA A 575 6.53 -13.39 -21.20
CA ALA A 575 6.38 -12.24 -22.10
C ALA A 575 4.96 -12.13 -22.68
N LEU A 576 4.33 -13.26 -23.02
CA LEU A 576 2.94 -13.29 -23.51
C LEU A 576 1.92 -12.91 -22.43
N ARG A 577 2.13 -13.32 -21.17
CA ARG A 577 1.27 -12.88 -20.05
C ARG A 577 1.42 -11.39 -19.75
N LEU A 578 2.65 -10.85 -19.78
CA LEU A 578 2.86 -9.40 -19.69
C LEU A 578 2.18 -8.65 -20.83
N ALA A 579 2.23 -9.18 -22.06
CA ALA A 579 1.53 -8.61 -23.20
C ALA A 579 0.00 -8.60 -23.01
N ALA A 580 -0.57 -9.68 -22.46
CA ALA A 580 -1.98 -9.74 -22.11
C ALA A 580 -2.34 -8.71 -21.02
N ALA A 581 -1.51 -8.59 -19.98
CA ALA A 581 -1.69 -7.59 -18.92
C ALA A 581 -1.59 -6.15 -19.43
N ALA A 582 -0.71 -5.88 -20.42
CA ALA A 582 -0.58 -4.56 -21.03
C ALA A 582 -1.89 -4.08 -21.69
N ILE A 583 -2.66 -4.99 -22.29
CA ILE A 583 -3.96 -4.69 -22.91
C ILE A 583 -4.95 -4.17 -21.86
N ASP A 584 -4.95 -4.73 -20.66
CA ASP A 584 -5.89 -4.35 -19.62
C ASP A 584 -5.36 -3.23 -18.71
N TYR A 585 -4.13 -2.76 -18.92
CA TYR A 585 -3.44 -1.80 -18.05
C TYR A 585 -4.25 -0.51 -17.82
N TYR A 586 -4.53 0.27 -18.87
CA TYR A 586 -5.24 1.55 -18.70
C TYR A 586 -6.70 1.39 -18.24
N PRO A 587 -7.47 0.39 -18.73
CA PRO A 587 -8.78 0.08 -18.16
C PRO A 587 -8.73 -0.22 -16.66
N ARG A 588 -7.75 -1.01 -16.19
CA ARG A 588 -7.58 -1.37 -14.77
C ARG A 588 -7.13 -0.16 -13.93
N GLU A 589 -6.19 0.65 -14.42
CA GLU A 589 -5.78 1.91 -13.77
C GLU A 589 -6.98 2.86 -13.58
N ALA A 590 -7.79 3.04 -14.62
CA ALA A 590 -8.97 3.90 -14.56
C ALA A 590 -10.05 3.32 -13.63
N LYS A 591 -10.28 2.00 -13.70
CA LYS A 591 -11.28 1.31 -12.87
C LYS A 591 -11.00 1.50 -11.37
N SER A 592 -9.74 1.35 -10.94
CA SER A 592 -9.36 1.53 -9.53
C SER A 592 -9.71 2.94 -9.03
N PHE A 593 -9.32 3.96 -9.81
CA PHE A 593 -9.68 5.35 -9.50
C PHE A 593 -11.20 5.55 -9.37
N TRP A 594 -11.97 5.09 -10.36
CA TRP A 594 -13.41 5.31 -10.37
C TRP A 594 -14.12 4.53 -9.27
N ALA A 595 -13.66 3.31 -8.95
CA ALA A 595 -14.15 2.57 -7.80
C ALA A 595 -13.97 3.37 -6.50
N THR A 596 -12.78 3.92 -6.26
CA THR A 596 -12.53 4.78 -5.09
C THR A 596 -13.36 6.07 -5.13
N HIS A 597 -13.51 6.71 -6.29
CA HIS A 597 -14.35 7.91 -6.45
C HIS A 597 -15.81 7.62 -6.06
N PHE A 598 -16.40 6.57 -6.61
CA PHE A 598 -17.79 6.20 -6.32
C PHE A 598 -17.99 5.72 -4.89
N LEU A 599 -16.99 5.06 -4.28
CA LEU A 599 -17.00 4.77 -2.84
C LEU A 599 -17.08 6.07 -2.04
N ARG A 600 -16.26 7.08 -2.37
CA ARG A 600 -16.34 8.39 -1.70
C ARG A 600 -17.71 9.03 -1.84
N LEU A 601 -18.36 8.90 -3.00
CA LEU A 601 -19.74 9.39 -3.19
C LEU A 601 -20.78 8.62 -2.37
N ARG A 602 -20.51 7.37 -1.98
CA ARG A 602 -21.41 6.47 -1.24
C ARG A 602 -21.10 6.36 0.26
N GLU A 603 -19.97 6.92 0.71
CA GLU A 603 -19.48 6.80 2.08
C GLU A 603 -19.35 8.18 2.75
N PRO A 604 -19.61 8.30 4.07
CA PRO A 604 -19.44 9.56 4.77
C PRO A 604 -17.96 9.98 4.84
N VAL A 605 -17.71 11.29 4.79
CA VAL A 605 -16.36 11.90 4.82
C VAL A 605 -15.44 11.29 5.88
N SER A 606 -15.98 10.99 7.07
CA SER A 606 -15.25 10.39 8.19
C SER A 606 -14.56 9.05 7.89
N VAL A 607 -14.95 8.33 6.84
CA VAL A 607 -14.36 7.05 6.43
C VAL A 607 -13.08 7.29 5.62
N TRP A 608 -13.03 8.34 4.80
CA TRP A 608 -11.99 8.58 3.81
C TRP A 608 -11.26 9.93 3.97
N GLU A 609 -11.54 10.72 5.00
CA GLU A 609 -10.93 12.03 5.25
C GLU A 609 -9.40 12.03 5.45
N GLN A 610 -8.81 10.86 5.75
CA GLN A 610 -7.36 10.69 5.87
C GLN A 610 -6.73 10.09 4.59
N THR A 611 -7.55 9.80 3.57
CA THR A 611 -7.03 9.35 2.29
C THR A 611 -6.23 10.48 1.66
N ARG A 612 -5.03 10.16 1.17
CA ARG A 612 -4.17 11.12 0.48
C ARG A 612 -4.93 11.84 -0.64
N ASP A 613 -4.55 13.10 -0.88
CA ASP A 613 -5.11 13.97 -1.92
C ASP A 613 -6.59 14.35 -1.68
N VAL A 614 -7.03 14.28 -0.42
CA VAL A 614 -8.34 14.74 0.06
C VAL A 614 -8.16 15.94 0.97
N ALA A 615 -9.06 16.93 0.84
CA ALA A 615 -9.20 18.02 1.80
C ALA A 615 -10.64 18.08 2.31
N VAL A 616 -10.83 17.98 3.63
CA VAL A 616 -12.13 18.20 4.28
C VAL A 616 -12.26 19.68 4.57
N LEU A 617 -13.33 20.31 4.09
CA LEU A 617 -13.48 21.75 4.14
C LEU A 617 -14.16 22.20 5.43
N ASP A 618 -13.65 23.28 6.02
CA ASP A 618 -14.28 23.95 7.15
C ASP A 618 -15.14 25.10 6.61
N ALA A 619 -16.46 24.90 6.65
CA ALA A 619 -17.43 25.87 6.15
C ALA A 619 -17.27 27.26 6.80
N ALA A 620 -16.82 27.35 8.06
CA ALA A 620 -16.62 28.63 8.74
C ALA A 620 -15.38 29.40 8.24
N ARG A 621 -14.48 28.72 7.52
CA ARG A 621 -13.22 29.27 6.99
C ARG A 621 -13.24 29.40 5.47
N CYS A 622 -14.29 28.91 4.81
CA CYS A 622 -14.48 29.04 3.37
C CYS A 622 -15.28 30.32 3.04
N GLU A 623 -14.96 30.97 1.93
CA GLU A 623 -15.67 32.17 1.48
C GLU A 623 -15.78 32.27 -0.05
N VAL A 624 -16.81 32.97 -0.52
CA VAL A 624 -16.99 33.35 -1.93
C VAL A 624 -16.17 34.62 -2.17
N VAL A 625 -15.13 34.53 -3.01
CA VAL A 625 -14.25 35.65 -3.36
C VAL A 625 -14.84 36.46 -4.51
N GLU A 626 -15.32 35.75 -5.54
CA GLU A 626 -16.07 36.33 -6.66
C GLU A 626 -17.33 35.50 -6.84
N ASP A 627 -18.48 36.15 -6.78
CA ASP A 627 -19.75 35.49 -7.02
C ASP A 627 -19.94 35.17 -8.51
N TRP A 628 -21.00 34.42 -8.83
CA TRP A 628 -21.34 33.98 -10.17
C TRP A 628 -21.37 35.15 -11.17
N HIS A 629 -20.47 35.10 -12.14
CA HIS A 629 -20.38 36.10 -13.19
C HIS A 629 -20.01 35.47 -14.53
N ARG A 630 -20.36 36.17 -15.62
CA ARG A 630 -19.98 35.80 -16.99
C ARG A 630 -18.76 36.60 -17.43
N ALA A 631 -17.59 36.00 -17.41
CA ALA A 631 -16.37 36.63 -17.91
C ALA A 631 -16.43 36.87 -19.43
N GLU A 632 -15.84 37.97 -19.90
CA GLU A 632 -15.84 38.35 -21.32
C GLU A 632 -15.22 37.24 -22.19
N GLY A 633 -15.91 36.85 -23.27
CA GLY A 633 -15.49 35.75 -24.16
C GLY A 633 -15.85 34.34 -23.68
N HIS A 634 -16.45 34.18 -22.50
CA HIS A 634 -16.85 32.88 -21.97
C HIS A 634 -18.36 32.63 -22.07
N ARG A 635 -18.73 31.35 -22.26
CA ARG A 635 -20.13 30.92 -22.51
C ARG A 635 -20.88 30.48 -21.25
N VAL A 636 -20.20 30.31 -20.12
CA VAL A 636 -20.75 29.74 -18.88
C VAL A 636 -20.32 30.61 -17.71
N ASP A 637 -21.23 30.81 -16.76
CA ASP A 637 -20.96 31.54 -15.52
C ASP A 637 -19.97 30.80 -14.64
N ARG A 638 -19.19 31.57 -13.88
CA ARG A 638 -18.17 31.06 -12.97
C ARG A 638 -18.19 31.83 -11.66
N ARG A 639 -17.74 31.20 -10.59
CA ARG A 639 -17.44 31.84 -9.31
C ARG A 639 -16.06 31.43 -8.83
N VAL A 640 -15.47 32.24 -7.96
CA VAL A 640 -14.18 31.97 -7.33
C VAL A 640 -14.38 31.81 -5.83
N LEU A 641 -13.96 30.66 -5.31
CA LEU A 641 -14.11 30.27 -3.91
C LEU A 641 -12.74 30.18 -3.25
N ARG A 642 -12.61 30.71 -2.05
CA ARG A 642 -11.49 30.42 -1.15
C ARG A 642 -11.93 29.31 -0.23
N LEU A 643 -11.42 28.11 -0.48
CA LEU A 643 -11.76 26.90 0.26
C LEU A 643 -10.61 26.58 1.23
N ARG A 644 -10.94 26.39 2.52
CA ARG A 644 -9.98 26.18 3.61
C ARG A 644 -10.47 25.03 4.50
N GLY A 645 -9.55 24.22 5.04
CA GLY A 645 -9.93 23.07 5.85
C GLY A 645 -8.74 22.21 6.30
N GLU A 646 -9.02 20.93 6.57
CA GLU A 646 -8.02 19.93 6.94
C GLU A 646 -7.59 19.12 5.71
N LEU A 647 -6.33 19.29 5.30
CA LEU A 647 -5.73 18.48 4.25
C LEU A 647 -5.21 17.17 4.83
N ALA A 648 -5.57 16.05 4.20
CA ALA A 648 -4.97 14.76 4.55
C ALA A 648 -3.44 14.84 4.32
N PRO A 649 -2.62 14.18 5.15
CA PRO A 649 -1.17 14.21 5.00
C PRO A 649 -0.70 13.83 3.59
N GLY A 650 0.20 14.64 3.01
CA GLY A 650 0.76 14.42 1.68
C GLY A 650 -0.13 14.89 0.51
N THR A 651 -1.27 15.53 0.78
CA THR A 651 -2.13 16.17 -0.22
C THR A 651 -1.45 17.37 -0.87
N ARG A 652 -1.53 17.47 -2.20
CA ARG A 652 -1.07 18.65 -2.95
C ARG A 652 -2.17 19.20 -3.85
N LEU A 653 -2.46 20.49 -3.71
CA LEU A 653 -3.50 21.20 -4.44
C LEU A 653 -2.88 22.00 -5.60
N SER A 654 -2.37 21.28 -6.60
CA SER A 654 -1.62 21.87 -7.72
C SER A 654 -2.48 22.81 -8.58
N VAL A 655 -1.96 24.00 -8.88
CA VAL A 655 -2.59 24.98 -9.79
C VAL A 655 -2.90 24.36 -11.16
N GLY A 656 -4.09 24.65 -11.67
CA GLY A 656 -4.60 24.15 -12.94
C GLY A 656 -5.17 22.73 -12.91
N SER A 657 -5.05 22.00 -11.80
CA SER A 657 -5.74 20.73 -11.62
C SER A 657 -7.25 20.93 -11.48
N GLU A 658 -8.03 19.88 -11.81
CA GLU A 658 -9.50 19.91 -11.75
C GLU A 658 -10.04 18.91 -10.70
N PRO A 659 -9.89 19.16 -9.39
CA PRO A 659 -10.42 18.27 -8.36
C PRO A 659 -11.95 18.19 -8.42
N PHE A 660 -12.49 17.12 -7.83
CA PHE A 660 -13.91 17.05 -7.55
C PHE A 660 -14.21 17.78 -6.24
N LEU A 661 -15.10 18.75 -6.31
CA LEU A 661 -15.76 19.40 -5.19
C LEU A 661 -16.97 18.56 -4.80
N LEU A 662 -17.01 18.09 -3.56
CA LEU A 662 -18.11 17.29 -3.04
C LEU A 662 -19.09 18.16 -2.26
N TYR A 663 -20.38 17.93 -2.49
CA TYR A 663 -21.50 18.60 -1.83
C TYR A 663 -22.42 17.57 -1.20
N ASP A 664 -23.03 17.91 -0.06
CA ASP A 664 -24.08 17.06 0.51
C ASP A 664 -25.28 16.94 -0.44
N LEU A 665 -25.95 15.78 -0.39
CA LEU A 665 -27.28 15.64 -0.99
C LEU A 665 -28.39 16.13 -0.04
N PRO A 666 -29.45 16.79 -0.54
CA PRO A 666 -29.75 17.04 -1.95
C PRO A 666 -28.80 18.05 -2.60
N ALA A 667 -28.32 17.73 -3.81
CA ALA A 667 -27.32 18.53 -4.50
C ALA A 667 -27.85 19.96 -4.70
N PRO A 668 -27.01 20.99 -4.52
CA PRO A 668 -27.44 22.36 -4.74
C PRO A 668 -27.60 22.71 -6.23
N PHE A 669 -27.31 21.77 -7.15
CA PHE A 669 -27.36 21.93 -8.59
C PHE A 669 -28.00 20.74 -9.32
N VAL A 670 -28.27 20.91 -10.62
CA VAL A 670 -28.79 19.84 -11.48
C VAL A 670 -27.80 18.68 -11.50
N PHE A 671 -28.14 17.63 -10.76
CA PHE A 671 -27.32 16.47 -10.54
C PHE A 671 -28.22 15.24 -10.55
N GLU A 672 -27.93 14.31 -11.43
CA GLU A 672 -28.60 13.01 -11.44
C GLU A 672 -27.85 12.11 -10.48
N ALA A 673 -28.25 12.17 -9.21
CA ALA A 673 -27.68 11.30 -8.20
C ALA A 673 -28.11 9.85 -8.50
N SER A 674 -27.13 8.96 -8.57
CA SER A 674 -27.43 7.54 -8.39
C SER A 674 -28.03 7.36 -6.99
N PRO A 675 -29.04 6.52 -6.83
CA PRO A 675 -29.59 6.24 -5.52
C PRO A 675 -28.51 5.76 -4.54
N ARG A 676 -28.68 6.11 -3.26
CA ARG A 676 -27.74 5.80 -2.16
C ARG A 676 -26.42 6.56 -2.18
N TRP A 677 -26.17 7.42 -3.18
CA TRP A 677 -25.11 8.41 -3.05
C TRP A 677 -25.40 9.31 -1.85
N LEU A 678 -24.33 9.75 -1.21
CA LEU A 678 -24.29 10.63 -0.07
C LEU A 678 -23.88 12.05 -0.48
N HIS A 679 -23.09 12.14 -1.55
CA HIS A 679 -22.52 13.38 -2.03
C HIS A 679 -22.74 13.54 -3.53
N ALA A 680 -22.87 14.79 -3.97
CA ALA A 680 -22.78 15.17 -5.36
C ALA A 680 -21.39 15.69 -5.68
N ASP A 681 -20.81 15.24 -6.79
CA ASP A 681 -19.54 15.74 -7.28
C ASP A 681 -19.72 16.81 -8.36
N HIS A 682 -18.84 17.79 -8.32
CA HIS A 682 -18.70 18.80 -9.35
C HIS A 682 -17.23 19.16 -9.57
N ARG A 683 -16.87 19.64 -10.76
CA ARG A 683 -15.48 19.97 -11.05
C ARG A 683 -15.16 21.40 -10.64
N GLY A 684 -14.15 21.57 -9.80
CA GLY A 684 -13.48 22.85 -9.56
C GLY A 684 -12.15 22.88 -10.29
N ARG A 685 -11.62 24.07 -10.59
CA ARG A 685 -10.26 24.27 -11.13
C ARG A 685 -9.44 25.08 -10.13
N ILE A 686 -8.28 24.56 -9.73
CA ILE A 686 -7.40 25.27 -8.80
C ILE A 686 -6.74 26.45 -9.51
N LEU A 687 -6.90 27.65 -8.94
CA LEU A 687 -6.27 28.89 -9.39
C LEU A 687 -5.01 29.20 -8.59
N GLU A 688 -5.06 29.02 -7.27
CA GLU A 688 -3.96 29.28 -6.34
C GLU A 688 -3.92 28.23 -5.23
N GLU A 689 -2.73 27.86 -4.79
CA GLU A 689 -2.50 26.95 -3.67
C GLU A 689 -2.36 27.73 -2.35
N HIS A 690 -2.89 27.16 -1.27
CA HIS A 690 -2.73 27.66 0.09
C HIS A 690 -2.34 26.52 1.04
N GLU A 691 -1.75 26.84 2.20
CA GLU A 691 -1.25 25.86 3.17
C GLU A 691 -2.33 24.89 3.68
N ASP A 692 -3.56 25.37 3.81
CA ASP A 692 -4.72 24.68 4.35
C ASP A 692 -5.91 24.67 3.36
N GLY A 693 -5.65 24.83 2.06
CA GLY A 693 -6.71 24.88 1.06
C GLY A 693 -6.28 25.45 -0.29
N ALA A 694 -7.21 26.05 -1.02
CA ALA A 694 -6.95 26.60 -2.35
C ALA A 694 -7.95 27.69 -2.73
N LEU A 695 -7.56 28.51 -3.71
CA LEU A 695 -8.49 29.34 -4.47
C LEU A 695 -8.96 28.51 -5.68
N VAL A 696 -10.28 28.36 -5.84
CA VAL A 696 -10.89 27.45 -6.81
C VAL A 696 -11.90 28.18 -7.68
N GLU A 697 -11.78 28.07 -9.01
CA GLU A 697 -12.82 28.43 -9.97
C GLU A 697 -13.84 27.28 -10.07
N GLU A 698 -15.11 27.59 -9.87
CA GLU A 698 -16.21 26.67 -10.11
C GLU A 698 -17.10 27.20 -11.25
N ARG A 699 -17.64 26.29 -12.07
CA ARG A 699 -18.46 26.65 -13.24
C ARG A 699 -19.91 26.25 -13.06
N ALA A 700 -20.82 27.08 -13.57
CA ALA A 700 -22.26 26.81 -13.55
C ALA A 700 -22.61 25.60 -14.44
N ARG A 701 -23.75 24.96 -14.15
CA ARG A 701 -24.30 23.89 -15.00
C ARG A 701 -25.37 24.50 -15.92
N GLY A 702 -24.98 24.81 -17.15
CA GLY A 702 -25.84 25.60 -18.04
C GLY A 702 -26.03 27.00 -17.48
N ASP A 703 -27.28 27.44 -17.31
CA ASP A 703 -27.64 28.71 -16.68
C ASP A 703 -27.97 28.55 -15.17
N PHE A 704 -27.69 27.39 -14.58
CA PHE A 704 -27.98 27.11 -13.17
C PHE A 704 -26.77 27.40 -12.26
N THR A 705 -26.96 28.28 -11.28
CA THR A 705 -25.99 28.70 -10.26
C THR A 705 -26.50 28.36 -8.85
N TRP A 706 -25.61 28.31 -7.86
CA TRP A 706 -25.97 27.93 -6.48
C TRP A 706 -25.13 28.63 -5.41
N GLU A 707 -25.68 28.77 -4.20
CA GLU A 707 -25.00 29.42 -3.07
C GLU A 707 -24.13 28.47 -2.22
N PRO A 708 -24.59 27.24 -1.85
CA PRO A 708 -23.84 26.38 -0.93
C PRO A 708 -22.39 26.15 -1.34
N LEU A 709 -21.52 25.96 -0.35
CA LEU A 709 -20.09 25.67 -0.51
C LEU A 709 -19.86 24.15 -0.42
N PRO A 710 -18.79 23.63 -1.06
CA PRO A 710 -18.47 22.22 -0.97
C PRO A 710 -17.99 21.83 0.44
N ILE A 711 -18.19 20.57 0.81
CA ILE A 711 -17.77 19.99 2.09
C ILE A 711 -16.40 19.30 2.02
N ALA A 712 -15.94 18.94 0.82
CA ALA A 712 -14.64 18.33 0.59
C ALA A 712 -14.13 18.58 -0.83
N MET A 713 -12.81 18.43 -1.00
CA MET A 713 -12.16 18.30 -2.30
C MET A 713 -11.51 16.93 -2.40
N THR A 714 -11.69 16.25 -3.53
CA THR A 714 -11.12 14.92 -3.81
C THR A 714 -10.36 14.91 -5.15
N PRO A 715 -9.46 13.92 -5.36
CA PRO A 715 -8.54 13.91 -6.50
C PRO A 715 -9.20 14.04 -7.88
N PRO A 716 -8.55 14.70 -8.85
CA PRO A 716 -9.07 14.85 -10.21
C PRO A 716 -9.15 13.50 -10.94
N ALA A 717 -10.05 13.40 -11.93
CA ALA A 717 -10.15 12.23 -12.79
C ALA A 717 -8.84 11.97 -13.57
N PRO A 718 -8.45 10.69 -13.78
CA PRO A 718 -7.23 10.36 -14.51
C PRO A 718 -7.34 10.76 -15.99
N PRO A 719 -6.22 11.07 -16.67
CA PRO A 719 -6.21 11.34 -18.10
C PRO A 719 -6.74 10.17 -18.93
N ARG A 720 -7.48 10.44 -20.01
CA ARG A 720 -7.96 9.40 -20.93
C ARG A 720 -6.80 8.86 -21.79
N ALA A 721 -6.55 7.55 -21.74
CA ALA A 721 -5.44 6.89 -22.43
C ALA A 721 -5.81 6.25 -23.79
N LEU A 722 -6.77 6.82 -24.52
CA LEU A 722 -7.38 6.17 -25.69
C LEU A 722 -6.36 5.80 -26.79
N SER A 723 -5.40 6.69 -27.11
CA SER A 723 -4.41 6.39 -28.16
C SER A 723 -3.35 5.41 -27.69
N GLN A 724 -2.96 5.47 -26.42
CA GLN A 724 -2.03 4.50 -25.84
C GLN A 724 -2.61 3.09 -25.85
N GLN A 725 -3.89 2.94 -25.48
CA GLN A 725 -4.57 1.66 -25.56
C GLN A 725 -4.60 1.12 -26.99
N ALA A 726 -4.97 1.95 -27.96
CA ALA A 726 -5.00 1.54 -29.37
C ALA A 726 -3.62 1.12 -29.89
N ALA A 727 -2.55 1.77 -29.45
CA ALA A 727 -1.18 1.39 -29.80
C ALA A 727 -0.76 0.04 -29.19
N ILE A 728 -1.14 -0.23 -27.94
CA ILE A 728 -0.92 -1.53 -27.29
C ILE A 728 -1.69 -2.63 -28.02
N ASP A 729 -2.97 -2.40 -28.35
CA ASP A 729 -3.79 -3.36 -29.08
C ASP A 729 -3.20 -3.71 -30.45
N GLU A 730 -2.69 -2.71 -31.19
CA GLU A 730 -2.04 -2.93 -32.49
C GLU A 730 -0.74 -3.72 -32.37
N TRP A 731 0.08 -3.40 -31.37
CA TRP A 731 1.31 -4.16 -31.08
C TRP A 731 0.98 -5.60 -30.66
N ALA A 732 -0.03 -5.80 -29.82
CA ALA A 732 -0.52 -7.11 -29.41
C ALA A 732 -1.01 -7.93 -30.62
N ASP A 733 -1.72 -7.30 -31.56
CA ASP A 733 -2.12 -7.95 -32.81
C ASP A 733 -0.92 -8.41 -33.65
N ALA A 734 0.18 -7.64 -33.65
CA ALA A 734 1.42 -8.05 -34.32
C ALA A 734 2.09 -9.23 -33.62
N LEU A 735 2.05 -9.26 -32.28
CA LEU A 735 2.56 -10.37 -31.48
C LEU A 735 1.76 -11.67 -31.73
N ILE A 736 0.43 -11.59 -31.71
CA ILE A 736 -0.47 -12.73 -32.01
C ILE A 736 -0.21 -13.27 -33.42
N ARG A 737 -0.07 -12.39 -34.43
CA ARG A 737 0.23 -12.80 -35.81
C ARG A 737 1.60 -13.46 -35.98
N ALA A 738 2.58 -13.12 -35.15
CA ALA A 738 3.93 -13.67 -35.24
C ALA A 738 4.04 -15.08 -34.60
N SER A 739 3.08 -15.46 -33.75
CA SER A 739 3.09 -16.71 -32.99
C SER A 739 3.27 -17.95 -33.89
N PRO A 740 4.12 -18.93 -33.50
CA PRO A 740 4.82 -19.04 -32.21
C PRO A 740 6.11 -18.22 -32.10
N ALA A 741 6.50 -17.51 -33.17
CA ALA A 741 7.64 -16.59 -33.12
C ALA A 741 7.22 -15.24 -32.51
N PHE A 742 8.20 -14.35 -32.39
CA PHE A 742 8.02 -13.02 -31.81
C PHE A 742 8.42 -11.95 -32.83
N PRO A 743 7.73 -10.80 -32.86
CA PRO A 743 8.12 -9.71 -33.71
C PRO A 743 9.50 -9.15 -33.29
N ARG A 744 10.25 -8.67 -34.28
CA ARG A 744 11.60 -8.13 -34.09
C ARG A 744 11.51 -6.64 -33.78
N ASP A 745 11.16 -6.30 -32.53
CA ASP A 745 11.08 -4.91 -32.05
C ASP A 745 11.53 -4.76 -30.58
N ALA A 746 11.74 -3.49 -30.19
CA ALA A 746 12.24 -3.11 -28.88
C ALA A 746 11.31 -3.52 -27.72
N ALA A 747 9.99 -3.34 -27.85
CA ALA A 747 9.03 -3.74 -26.82
C ALA A 747 9.11 -5.24 -26.53
N THR A 748 9.23 -6.04 -27.58
CA THR A 748 9.37 -7.50 -27.45
C THR A 748 10.67 -7.91 -26.78
N ASP A 749 11.79 -7.27 -27.14
CA ASP A 749 13.09 -7.55 -26.51
C ASP A 749 13.07 -7.16 -25.01
N LEU A 750 12.40 -6.05 -24.65
CA LEU A 750 12.20 -5.62 -23.26
C LEU A 750 11.37 -6.64 -22.47
N LEU A 751 10.19 -7.05 -22.97
CA LEU A 751 9.33 -8.02 -22.28
C LEU A 751 10.02 -9.35 -22.03
N ARG A 752 10.90 -9.77 -22.95
CA ARG A 752 11.68 -10.99 -22.84
C ARG A 752 12.98 -10.83 -22.05
N ARG A 753 13.26 -9.63 -21.51
CA ARG A 753 14.52 -9.25 -20.84
C ARG A 753 15.76 -9.67 -21.64
N ARG A 754 15.70 -9.56 -22.96
CA ARG A 754 16.81 -9.91 -23.83
C ARG A 754 17.82 -8.77 -23.88
N PRO A 755 19.13 -9.06 -23.91
CA PRO A 755 20.11 -8.06 -24.26
C PRO A 755 19.75 -7.34 -25.57
N PRO A 756 20.06 -6.04 -25.68
CA PRO A 756 19.75 -5.23 -26.84
C PRO A 756 20.31 -5.89 -28.11
N ARG A 757 19.49 -5.95 -29.16
CA ARG A 757 19.89 -6.65 -30.38
C ARG A 757 20.85 -5.81 -31.19
N LEU A 758 22.11 -6.22 -31.15
CA LEU A 758 23.25 -5.54 -31.77
C LEU A 758 23.85 -6.43 -32.86
N HIS A 759 24.22 -5.85 -34.00
CA HIS A 759 24.93 -6.61 -35.04
C HIS A 759 26.32 -7.08 -34.55
N ALA A 760 26.96 -6.32 -33.66
CA ALA A 760 28.21 -6.68 -32.99
C ALA A 760 28.03 -7.59 -31.77
N GLY A 761 26.80 -7.83 -31.32
CA GLY A 761 26.45 -8.74 -30.22
C GLY A 761 26.69 -8.21 -28.79
N ARG A 762 27.31 -7.05 -28.61
CA ARG A 762 27.50 -6.40 -27.30
C ARG A 762 27.64 -4.87 -27.42
N PRO A 763 27.28 -4.08 -26.39
CA PRO A 763 27.49 -2.65 -26.41
C PRO A 763 28.97 -2.28 -26.61
N ALA A 764 29.23 -1.16 -27.30
CA ALA A 764 30.58 -0.62 -27.45
C ALA A 764 31.14 -0.23 -26.07
N PRO A 765 32.43 -0.48 -25.77
CA PRO A 765 33.03 -0.07 -24.50
C PRO A 765 32.99 1.46 -24.36
N ALA A 766 32.58 1.97 -23.20
CA ALA A 766 32.52 3.40 -22.92
C ALA A 766 33.72 3.86 -22.08
N ASP A 767 34.19 5.07 -22.36
CA ASP A 767 35.00 5.83 -21.42
C ASP A 767 34.08 6.36 -20.32
N PRO A 768 34.33 6.06 -19.03
CA PRO A 768 33.53 6.59 -17.92
C PRO A 768 33.42 8.12 -17.87
N SER A 769 34.41 8.84 -18.43
CA SER A 769 34.47 10.31 -18.43
C SER A 769 33.68 10.95 -19.60
N ASP A 770 33.58 10.24 -20.73
CA ASP A 770 32.79 10.62 -21.91
C ASP A 770 32.12 9.40 -22.58
N PRO A 771 30.94 8.98 -22.11
CA PRO A 771 30.24 7.82 -22.64
C PRO A 771 29.50 8.10 -23.96
N VAL A 772 29.40 9.36 -24.40
CA VAL A 772 28.59 9.78 -25.56
C VAL A 772 29.00 9.05 -26.86
N PRO A 773 30.30 8.94 -27.23
CA PRO A 773 30.70 8.24 -28.45
C PRO A 773 30.32 6.76 -28.46
N ALA A 774 30.45 6.07 -27.32
CA ALA A 774 30.11 4.65 -27.19
C ALA A 774 28.59 4.43 -27.30
N ILE A 775 27.79 5.29 -26.66
CA ILE A 775 26.33 5.24 -26.78
C ILE A 775 25.90 5.44 -28.24
N ILE A 776 26.47 6.41 -28.96
CA ILE A 776 26.15 6.64 -30.38
C ILE A 776 26.53 5.44 -31.24
N ALA A 777 27.73 4.87 -31.04
CA ALA A 777 28.18 3.68 -31.78
C ALA A 777 27.23 2.49 -31.58
N THR A 778 26.82 2.25 -30.33
CA THR A 778 25.86 1.18 -29.99
C THR A 778 24.48 1.45 -30.58
N LEU A 779 23.98 2.69 -30.53
CA LEU A 779 22.69 3.05 -31.13
C LEU A 779 22.65 2.82 -32.66
N HIS A 780 23.76 3.07 -33.36
CA HIS A 780 23.88 2.76 -34.80
C HIS A 780 23.86 1.26 -35.07
N ASP A 781 24.46 0.47 -34.19
CA ASP A 781 24.55 -0.99 -34.30
C ASP A 781 23.24 -1.71 -33.94
N LEU A 782 22.26 -1.01 -33.36
CA LEU A 782 20.96 -1.57 -32.97
C LEU A 782 20.11 -2.00 -34.18
N ASP A 783 19.70 -3.27 -34.16
CA ASP A 783 18.71 -3.86 -35.07
C ASP A 783 17.29 -3.79 -34.47
N ASN A 784 16.66 -2.62 -34.60
CA ASN A 784 15.28 -2.33 -34.19
C ASN A 784 14.96 -2.73 -32.73
N SER A 785 15.90 -2.46 -31.82
CA SER A 785 15.83 -2.86 -30.40
C SER A 785 15.98 -1.63 -29.48
N TYR A 786 16.25 -1.85 -28.20
CA TYR A 786 16.43 -0.79 -27.20
C TYR A 786 17.90 -0.63 -26.79
N LEU A 787 18.22 0.45 -26.07
CA LEU A 787 19.47 0.59 -25.31
C LEU A 787 19.14 1.26 -23.98
N ALA A 788 19.68 0.72 -22.88
CA ALA A 788 19.49 1.28 -21.54
C ALA A 788 20.69 2.10 -21.08
N VAL A 789 20.41 3.21 -20.41
CA VAL A 789 21.43 4.05 -19.76
C VAL A 789 20.91 4.42 -18.37
N GLN A 790 21.54 3.85 -17.35
CA GLN A 790 21.28 4.21 -15.96
C GLN A 790 22.18 5.36 -15.55
N GLY A 791 21.57 6.46 -15.10
CA GLY A 791 22.33 7.60 -14.60
C GLY A 791 21.90 8.04 -13.19
N PRO A 792 22.71 7.75 -12.17
CA PRO A 792 22.50 8.23 -10.81
C PRO A 792 22.39 9.76 -10.68
N PRO A 793 21.99 10.30 -9.51
CA PRO A 793 21.92 11.73 -9.25
C PRO A 793 23.22 12.47 -9.58
N GLY A 794 23.11 13.48 -10.46
CA GLY A 794 24.22 14.37 -10.79
C GLY A 794 25.25 13.80 -11.77
N THR A 795 25.05 12.61 -12.34
CA THR A 795 25.98 12.02 -13.33
C THR A 795 25.91 12.64 -14.71
N GLY A 796 24.92 13.51 -14.94
CA GLY A 796 24.74 14.22 -16.19
C GLY A 796 23.90 13.46 -17.21
N LYS A 797 22.91 12.65 -16.79
CA LYS A 797 21.92 12.01 -17.68
C LYS A 797 21.45 12.92 -18.81
N THR A 798 20.94 14.11 -18.46
CA THR A 798 20.43 15.06 -19.45
C THR A 798 21.54 15.60 -20.35
N TYR A 799 22.76 15.79 -19.84
CA TYR A 799 23.91 16.18 -20.66
C TYR A 799 24.25 15.07 -21.67
N VAL A 800 24.37 13.82 -21.22
CA VAL A 800 24.66 12.67 -22.08
C VAL A 800 23.56 12.51 -23.12
N GLY A 801 22.30 12.51 -22.70
CA GLY A 801 21.13 12.42 -23.59
C GLY A 801 21.10 13.52 -24.63
N SER A 802 21.30 14.78 -24.24
CA SER A 802 21.24 15.91 -25.17
C SER A 802 22.37 15.90 -26.20
N HIS A 803 23.59 15.50 -25.82
CA HIS A 803 24.74 15.40 -26.74
C HIS A 803 24.65 14.18 -27.66
N VAL A 804 24.09 13.07 -27.17
CA VAL A 804 23.75 11.92 -28.03
C VAL A 804 22.72 12.32 -29.08
N ILE A 805 21.62 12.97 -28.67
CA ILE A 805 20.58 13.46 -29.58
C ILE A 805 21.16 14.45 -30.59
N GLU A 806 21.96 15.41 -30.13
CA GLU A 806 22.55 16.44 -30.99
C GLU A 806 23.40 15.85 -32.11
N ARG A 807 24.34 14.96 -31.78
CA ARG A 807 25.20 14.31 -32.80
C ARG A 807 24.39 13.44 -33.75
N LEU A 808 23.44 12.66 -33.26
CA LEU A 808 22.56 11.85 -34.12
C LEU A 808 21.74 12.72 -35.09
N VAL A 809 21.24 13.86 -34.65
CA VAL A 809 20.46 14.78 -35.50
C VAL A 809 21.33 15.53 -36.51
N ARG A 810 22.51 16.01 -36.07
CA ARG A 810 23.37 16.87 -36.89
C ARG A 810 24.27 16.10 -37.84
N GLU A 811 24.88 15.02 -37.36
CA GLU A 811 25.87 14.23 -38.10
C GLU A 811 25.22 13.11 -38.90
N HIS A 812 24.11 12.55 -38.41
CA HIS A 812 23.45 11.39 -39.02
C HIS A 812 22.04 11.69 -39.56
N GLY A 813 21.51 12.89 -39.34
CA GLY A 813 20.20 13.28 -39.86
C GLY A 813 19.02 12.51 -39.25
N TRP A 814 19.18 11.95 -38.03
CA TRP A 814 18.14 11.16 -37.39
C TRP A 814 16.92 11.98 -37.00
N LYS A 815 15.75 11.34 -37.08
CA LYS A 815 14.47 11.86 -36.59
C LYS A 815 14.22 11.29 -35.20
N ILE A 816 14.22 12.16 -34.19
CA ILE A 816 14.22 11.75 -32.79
C ILE A 816 12.98 12.27 -32.08
N GLY A 817 12.30 11.38 -31.35
CA GLY A 817 11.26 11.73 -30.38
C GLY A 817 11.84 11.79 -28.96
N VAL A 818 11.34 12.71 -28.14
CA VAL A 818 11.63 12.76 -26.68
C VAL A 818 10.32 12.68 -25.92
N VAL A 819 10.19 11.68 -25.04
CA VAL A 819 9.03 11.46 -24.18
C VAL A 819 9.48 11.27 -22.73
N ALA A 820 8.65 11.71 -21.78
CA ALA A 820 8.83 11.50 -20.35
C ALA A 820 7.47 11.53 -19.64
N GLN A 821 7.46 11.31 -18.32
CA GLN A 821 6.25 11.36 -17.49
C GLN A 821 5.60 12.75 -17.41
N SER A 822 6.35 13.84 -17.60
CA SER A 822 5.82 15.20 -17.51
C SER A 822 6.32 16.12 -18.61
N HIS A 823 5.52 17.13 -18.94
CA HIS A 823 5.89 18.15 -19.92
C HIS A 823 7.18 18.89 -19.53
N ALA A 824 7.37 19.19 -18.25
CA ALA A 824 8.55 19.92 -17.75
C ALA A 824 9.85 19.13 -17.99
N VAL A 825 9.83 17.80 -17.80
CA VAL A 825 11.00 16.94 -18.06
C VAL A 825 11.32 16.93 -19.56
N VAL A 826 10.30 16.81 -20.42
CA VAL A 826 10.49 16.87 -21.88
C VAL A 826 11.08 18.22 -22.29
N GLU A 827 10.50 19.33 -21.85
CA GLU A 827 10.95 20.68 -22.19
C GLU A 827 12.40 20.93 -21.73
N HIS A 828 12.75 20.50 -20.53
CA HIS A 828 14.12 20.58 -20.02
C HIS A 828 15.12 19.83 -20.91
N MET A 829 14.78 18.62 -21.38
CA MET A 829 15.62 17.89 -22.33
C MET A 829 15.74 18.64 -23.67
N LEU A 830 14.64 19.18 -24.21
CA LEU A 830 14.66 19.94 -25.46
C LEU A 830 15.55 21.18 -25.37
N ASP A 831 15.48 21.92 -24.27
CA ASP A 831 16.35 23.08 -24.03
C ASP A 831 17.82 22.67 -24.01
N ARG A 832 18.14 21.52 -23.40
CA ARG A 832 19.51 21.00 -23.36
C ARG A 832 20.01 20.50 -24.72
N VAL A 833 19.11 19.99 -25.55
CA VAL A 833 19.40 19.63 -26.95
C VAL A 833 19.73 20.88 -27.78
N ILE A 834 19.03 21.99 -27.54
CA ILE A 834 19.34 23.28 -28.17
C ILE A 834 20.70 23.80 -27.67
N ASP A 835 20.95 23.76 -26.36
CA ASP A 835 22.22 24.17 -25.76
C ASP A 835 23.41 23.33 -26.26
N ALA A 836 23.20 22.04 -26.52
CA ALA A 836 24.21 21.14 -27.09
C ALA A 836 24.53 21.49 -28.56
N GLY A 837 23.62 22.15 -29.28
CA GLY A 837 23.89 22.70 -30.61
C GLY A 837 22.85 22.39 -31.69
N VAL A 838 21.71 21.74 -31.38
CA VAL A 838 20.64 21.59 -32.38
C VAL A 838 19.92 22.93 -32.58
N PRO A 839 19.76 23.45 -33.81
CA PRO A 839 19.02 24.69 -34.02
C PRO A 839 17.58 24.60 -33.51
N ALA A 840 17.10 25.62 -32.80
CA ALA A 840 15.74 25.69 -32.26
C ALA A 840 14.65 25.43 -33.31
N ALA A 841 14.88 25.86 -34.57
CA ALA A 841 13.99 25.58 -35.70
C ALA A 841 13.77 24.08 -35.98
N ARG A 842 14.71 23.22 -35.58
CA ARG A 842 14.68 21.75 -35.75
C ARG A 842 14.28 21.03 -34.47
N VAL A 843 13.86 21.76 -33.43
CA VAL A 843 13.36 21.23 -32.16
C VAL A 843 11.93 21.72 -31.98
N GLY A 844 10.95 20.83 -32.04
CA GLY A 844 9.53 21.19 -32.00
C GLY A 844 8.78 20.55 -30.82
N LYS A 845 7.83 21.28 -30.23
CA LYS A 845 6.88 20.71 -29.26
C LYS A 845 5.61 21.56 -29.19
N ALA A 846 4.47 20.93 -28.94
CA ALA A 846 3.27 21.64 -28.53
C ALA A 846 3.39 22.05 -27.05
N PRO A 847 3.45 23.35 -26.72
CA PRO A 847 3.58 23.79 -25.34
C PRO A 847 2.30 23.51 -24.56
N LYS A 848 2.44 23.32 -23.23
CA LYS A 848 1.29 23.14 -22.33
C LYS A 848 0.61 24.48 -22.05
N ASP A 849 1.43 25.50 -21.81
CA ASP A 849 1.03 26.86 -21.45
C ASP A 849 1.62 27.86 -22.47
N ASP A 850 0.96 29.00 -22.64
CA ASP A 850 1.43 30.08 -23.53
C ASP A 850 2.54 30.89 -22.82
N ASP A 851 3.70 30.26 -22.62
CA ASP A 851 4.87 30.89 -22.00
C ASP A 851 5.73 31.63 -23.05
N PRO A 852 5.94 32.96 -22.91
CA PRO A 852 6.80 33.71 -23.83
C PRO A 852 8.29 33.31 -23.79
N ALA A 853 8.74 32.52 -22.81
CA ALA A 853 10.15 32.11 -22.65
C ALA A 853 10.54 30.80 -23.39
N ILE A 854 9.64 30.22 -24.19
CA ILE A 854 9.88 28.96 -24.91
C ILE A 854 11.04 29.09 -25.93
N ARG A 855 12.03 28.19 -25.85
CA ARG A 855 13.23 28.20 -26.72
C ARG A 855 13.12 27.29 -27.95
N PHE A 856 12.25 26.29 -27.92
CA PHE A 856 11.96 25.40 -29.04
C PHE A 856 10.90 26.00 -29.97
N THR A 857 10.71 25.41 -31.16
CA THR A 857 9.66 25.81 -32.10
C THR A 857 8.28 25.40 -31.54
N PRO A 858 7.40 26.36 -31.18
CA PRO A 858 6.08 26.03 -30.66
C PRO A 858 5.20 25.47 -31.78
N LEU A 859 4.67 24.27 -31.56
CA LEU A 859 3.78 23.61 -32.51
C LEU A 859 2.33 23.81 -32.08
N ALA A 860 1.45 24.08 -33.04
CA ALA A 860 0.01 23.94 -32.80
C ALA A 860 -0.29 22.51 -32.36
N LYS A 861 -1.40 22.29 -31.62
CA LYS A 861 -1.76 20.95 -31.13
C LYS A 861 -1.73 19.89 -32.24
N ASN A 862 -2.13 20.21 -33.48
CA ASN A 862 -2.08 19.28 -34.62
C ASN A 862 -0.98 19.62 -35.64
N GLY A 863 0.03 20.41 -35.24
CA GLY A 863 1.07 20.95 -36.12
C GLY A 863 2.27 20.01 -36.34
N ILE A 864 2.34 18.87 -35.66
CA ILE A 864 3.48 17.93 -35.74
C ILE A 864 3.71 17.46 -37.18
N ALA A 865 2.65 17.09 -37.91
CA ALA A 865 2.79 16.64 -39.30
C ALA A 865 3.38 17.72 -40.22
N SER A 866 3.01 18.99 -40.03
CA SER A 866 3.59 20.13 -40.78
C SER A 866 5.07 20.29 -40.48
N PHE A 867 5.42 20.25 -39.20
CA PHE A 867 6.81 20.36 -38.75
C PHE A 867 7.69 19.24 -39.32
N VAL A 868 7.20 18.00 -39.33
CA VAL A 868 7.91 16.87 -39.93
C VAL A 868 8.10 17.06 -41.44
N ALA A 869 7.07 17.54 -42.14
CA ALA A 869 7.13 17.80 -43.59
C ALA A 869 8.14 18.90 -43.94
N GLU A 870 8.17 19.99 -43.18
CA GLU A 870 9.13 21.10 -43.33
C GLU A 870 10.60 20.65 -43.16
N HIS A 871 10.83 19.56 -42.42
CA HIS A 871 12.16 19.03 -42.11
C HIS A 871 12.49 17.72 -42.83
N THR A 872 11.77 17.35 -43.91
CA THR A 872 11.94 16.04 -44.58
C THR A 872 13.38 15.73 -45.01
N GLY A 873 14.19 16.75 -45.35
CA GLY A 873 15.59 16.61 -45.79
C GLY A 873 16.64 16.68 -44.68
N ALA A 874 16.26 16.75 -43.41
CA ALA A 874 17.17 16.93 -42.29
C ALA A 874 16.67 16.19 -41.03
N GLY A 875 17.57 15.79 -40.13
CA GLY A 875 17.17 15.31 -38.81
C GLY A 875 16.41 16.36 -37.98
N PHE A 876 15.63 15.96 -37.01
CA PHE A 876 14.92 16.89 -36.12
C PHE A 876 14.60 16.20 -34.79
N VAL A 877 14.18 17.02 -33.82
CA VAL A 877 13.73 16.55 -32.52
C VAL A 877 12.30 17.02 -32.29
N VAL A 878 11.41 16.11 -31.88
CA VAL A 878 10.08 16.48 -31.40
C VAL A 878 9.90 15.98 -29.98
N GLY A 879 9.51 16.88 -29.08
CA GLY A 879 9.10 16.51 -27.72
C GLY A 879 7.58 16.36 -27.62
N GLY A 880 7.13 15.37 -26.87
CA GLY A 880 5.71 15.09 -26.68
C GLY A 880 5.43 14.21 -25.46
N THR A 881 4.16 14.03 -25.18
CA THR A 881 3.63 13.10 -24.19
C THR A 881 3.51 11.69 -24.77
N ALA A 882 3.25 10.69 -23.92
CA ALA A 882 2.95 9.33 -24.39
C ALA A 882 1.74 9.29 -25.35
N TRP A 883 0.79 10.20 -25.17
CA TRP A 883 -0.35 10.35 -26.06
C TRP A 883 0.08 10.77 -27.48
N ASP A 884 1.07 11.67 -27.59
CA ASP A 884 1.58 12.12 -28.89
C ASP A 884 2.20 10.98 -29.70
N PHE A 885 3.10 10.21 -29.09
CA PHE A 885 3.83 9.13 -29.75
C PHE A 885 2.99 7.86 -29.97
N SER A 886 1.94 7.64 -29.18
CA SER A 886 1.01 6.53 -29.44
C SER A 886 -0.01 6.83 -30.54
N HIS A 887 -0.19 8.11 -30.91
CA HIS A 887 -1.23 8.52 -31.85
C HIS A 887 -0.75 8.48 -33.32
N ASP A 888 -1.31 7.54 -34.09
CA ASP A 888 -0.94 7.31 -35.50
C ASP A 888 -1.17 8.53 -36.43
N GLY A 889 -2.12 9.40 -36.08
CA GLY A 889 -2.35 10.66 -36.80
C GLY A 889 -1.27 11.73 -36.60
N ARG A 890 -0.46 11.62 -35.54
CA ARG A 890 0.66 12.53 -35.25
C ARG A 890 1.98 11.97 -35.76
N PHE A 891 2.23 10.71 -35.44
CA PHE A 891 3.41 9.97 -35.88
C PHE A 891 2.99 8.66 -36.52
N PRO A 892 3.23 8.50 -37.84
CA PRO A 892 3.09 7.19 -38.47
C PRO A 892 3.97 6.17 -37.77
N ARG A 893 3.53 4.91 -37.73
CA ARG A 893 4.29 3.82 -37.10
C ARG A 893 5.73 3.74 -37.63
N ARG A 894 6.69 3.64 -36.72
CA ARG A 894 8.14 3.53 -36.99
C ARG A 894 8.70 4.64 -37.90
N SER A 895 8.08 5.83 -37.86
CA SER A 895 8.52 7.01 -38.63
C SER A 895 9.75 7.71 -38.03
N LEU A 896 10.01 7.50 -36.74
CA LEU A 896 11.19 8.01 -36.03
C LEU A 896 12.31 6.97 -36.02
N ASP A 897 13.56 7.42 -36.13
CA ASP A 897 14.74 6.56 -36.04
C ASP A 897 15.01 6.13 -34.59
N LEU A 898 14.72 7.02 -33.64
CA LEU A 898 14.91 6.84 -32.20
C LEU A 898 13.80 7.53 -31.41
N LEU A 899 13.29 6.85 -30.38
CA LEU A 899 12.54 7.46 -29.30
C LEU A 899 13.37 7.43 -28.01
N VAL A 900 13.62 8.60 -27.44
CA VAL A 900 14.29 8.76 -26.16
C VAL A 900 13.23 8.85 -25.08
N ILE A 901 13.24 7.90 -24.15
CA ILE A 901 12.40 7.89 -22.96
C ILE A 901 13.25 8.43 -21.82
N ASP A 902 13.06 9.69 -21.46
CA ASP A 902 13.72 10.31 -20.31
C ASP A 902 12.95 9.99 -19.02
N GLU A 903 13.69 9.87 -17.92
CA GLU A 903 13.21 9.31 -16.66
C GLU A 903 12.52 7.94 -16.82
N ALA A 904 13.10 7.06 -17.65
CA ALA A 904 12.62 5.69 -17.90
C ALA A 904 12.56 4.81 -16.64
N GLY A 905 13.21 5.22 -15.53
CA GLY A 905 13.05 4.59 -14.21
C GLY A 905 11.66 4.78 -13.59
N GLN A 906 10.89 5.75 -14.11
CA GLN A 906 9.52 6.08 -13.69
C GLN A 906 8.49 5.87 -14.81
N PHE A 907 8.87 5.29 -15.95
CA PHE A 907 8.00 5.13 -17.12
C PHE A 907 7.55 3.67 -17.27
N SER A 908 6.27 3.37 -17.02
CA SER A 908 5.75 1.99 -17.00
C SER A 908 6.02 1.22 -18.28
N LEU A 909 6.11 -0.11 -18.15
CA LEU A 909 6.30 -1.02 -19.27
C LEU A 909 5.13 -0.93 -20.26
N ALA A 910 3.89 -0.83 -19.77
CA ALA A 910 2.70 -0.58 -20.61
C ALA A 910 2.82 0.73 -21.41
N SER A 911 3.24 1.83 -20.77
CA SER A 911 3.45 3.11 -21.45
C SER A 911 4.59 3.03 -22.48
N THR A 912 5.66 2.29 -22.15
CA THR A 912 6.80 2.03 -23.04
C THR A 912 6.37 1.30 -24.30
N ILE A 913 5.54 0.24 -24.17
CA ILE A 913 4.95 -0.48 -25.31
C ILE A 913 4.09 0.47 -26.16
N ALA A 914 3.25 1.27 -25.51
CA ALA A 914 2.34 2.18 -26.21
C ALA A 914 3.08 3.22 -27.07
N VAL A 915 4.22 3.73 -26.61
CA VAL A 915 5.01 4.74 -27.35
C VAL A 915 6.02 4.12 -28.31
N SER A 916 6.44 2.86 -28.09
CA SER A 916 7.49 2.24 -28.91
C SER A 916 7.09 2.09 -30.37
N VAL A 917 5.80 2.05 -30.68
CA VAL A 917 5.28 1.92 -32.04
C VAL A 917 5.65 3.12 -32.94
N ALA A 918 6.00 4.28 -32.38
CA ALA A 918 6.39 5.46 -33.15
C ALA A 918 7.79 5.36 -33.77
N ALA A 919 8.69 4.58 -33.17
CA ALA A 919 10.10 4.57 -33.50
C ALA A 919 10.64 3.18 -33.82
N ARG A 920 11.80 3.14 -34.48
CA ARG A 920 12.51 1.90 -34.76
C ARG A 920 13.36 1.43 -33.59
N ARG A 921 13.86 2.36 -32.78
CA ARG A 921 14.77 2.12 -31.65
C ARG A 921 14.33 2.89 -30.42
N LEU A 922 14.67 2.37 -29.25
CA LEU A 922 14.44 3.05 -27.96
C LEU A 922 15.77 3.35 -27.27
N LEU A 923 15.87 4.53 -26.68
CA LEU A 923 16.90 4.85 -25.69
C LEU A 923 16.23 5.12 -24.35
N LEU A 924 16.46 4.25 -23.38
CA LEU A 924 15.92 4.36 -22.02
C LEU A 924 16.95 5.12 -21.16
N LEU A 925 16.65 6.36 -20.80
CA LEU A 925 17.47 7.18 -19.90
C LEU A 925 16.76 7.31 -18.57
N GLY A 926 17.38 6.90 -17.46
CA GLY A 926 16.74 7.04 -16.16
C GLY A 926 17.52 6.42 -15.04
N ASP A 927 16.84 6.22 -13.91
CA ASP A 927 17.41 5.54 -12.76
C ASP A 927 16.28 4.94 -11.90
N PRO A 928 16.10 3.61 -11.89
CA PRO A 928 15.02 2.96 -11.15
C PRO A 928 15.30 2.87 -9.65
N GLN A 929 16.52 3.25 -9.20
CA GLN A 929 16.85 3.39 -7.78
C GLN A 929 16.28 4.67 -7.15
N GLN A 930 15.69 5.55 -7.97
CA GLN A 930 14.93 6.71 -7.50
C GLN A 930 13.45 6.35 -7.31
N LEU A 931 12.60 7.33 -7.01
CA LEU A 931 11.19 7.09 -6.75
C LEU A 931 10.53 6.31 -7.90
N PRO A 932 9.84 5.19 -7.64
CA PRO A 932 9.10 4.45 -8.66
C PRO A 932 7.84 5.20 -9.09
N GLN A 933 7.25 4.79 -10.22
CA GLN A 933 5.92 5.23 -10.61
C GLN A 933 4.88 4.74 -9.60
N VAL A 934 3.89 5.58 -9.30
CA VAL A 934 2.72 5.16 -8.51
C VAL A 934 1.66 4.61 -9.47
N SER A 935 1.42 3.30 -9.39
CA SER A 935 0.32 2.59 -10.06
C SER A 935 -0.91 2.59 -9.14
N GLN A 936 -2.10 2.79 -9.70
CA GLN A 936 -3.35 2.79 -8.92
C GLN A 936 -4.12 1.46 -9.05
N GLY A 937 -3.95 0.75 -10.16
CA GLY A 937 -4.62 -0.51 -10.46
C GLY A 937 -3.81 -1.74 -10.01
N THR A 938 -4.53 -2.83 -9.75
CA THR A 938 -3.92 -4.16 -9.57
C THR A 938 -3.86 -4.88 -10.91
N HIS A 939 -2.68 -5.35 -11.26
CA HIS A 939 -2.40 -6.05 -12.52
C HIS A 939 -1.99 -7.49 -12.23
N PRO A 940 -2.41 -8.47 -13.05
CA PRO A 940 -2.04 -9.88 -12.86
C PRO A 940 -0.54 -10.13 -13.08
N GLU A 941 0.13 -9.26 -13.83
CA GLU A 941 1.56 -9.31 -14.14
C GLU A 941 2.18 -7.91 -13.92
N PRO A 942 3.49 -7.79 -13.65
CA PRO A 942 4.16 -6.53 -13.25
C PRO A 942 4.38 -5.53 -14.40
N VAL A 943 3.34 -5.31 -15.22
CA VAL A 943 3.37 -4.42 -16.40
C VAL A 943 3.34 -2.93 -16.04
N ASP A 944 3.04 -2.62 -14.78
CA ASP A 944 3.06 -1.31 -14.17
C ASP A 944 4.46 -0.87 -13.68
N THR A 945 5.42 -1.80 -13.61
CA THR A 945 6.83 -1.50 -13.32
C THR A 945 7.49 -0.71 -14.45
N SER A 946 8.55 0.04 -14.14
CA SER A 946 9.25 0.84 -15.14
C SER A 946 10.07 -0.03 -16.10
N ALA A 947 10.19 0.35 -17.36
CA ALA A 947 10.93 -0.46 -18.35
C ALA A 947 12.40 -0.68 -17.96
N LEU A 948 13.04 0.32 -17.34
CA LEU A 948 14.42 0.20 -16.85
C LEU A 948 14.51 -0.70 -15.60
N GLY A 949 13.57 -0.58 -14.66
CA GLY A 949 13.51 -1.47 -13.50
C GLY A 949 13.23 -2.92 -13.89
N TRP A 950 12.36 -3.13 -14.89
CA TRP A 950 12.00 -4.45 -15.41
C TRP A 950 13.20 -5.22 -15.96
N ILE A 951 14.07 -4.57 -16.76
CA ILE A 951 15.26 -5.22 -17.34
C ILE A 951 16.42 -5.36 -16.35
N MET A 952 16.49 -4.49 -15.32
CA MET A 952 17.51 -4.59 -14.28
C MET A 952 17.27 -5.74 -13.30
N ASP A 953 16.04 -6.25 -13.23
CA ASP A 953 15.67 -7.44 -12.46
C ASP A 953 16.19 -7.44 -11.00
N GLY A 954 16.01 -6.32 -10.32
CA GLY A 954 16.43 -6.14 -8.92
C GLY A 954 17.91 -5.79 -8.72
N ALA A 955 18.73 -5.71 -9.77
CA ALA A 955 20.10 -5.20 -9.68
C ALA A 955 20.11 -3.70 -9.31
N SER A 956 21.08 -3.27 -8.48
CA SER A 956 21.22 -1.85 -8.12
C SER A 956 21.85 -1.04 -9.26
N VAL A 957 22.72 -1.71 -10.01
CA VAL A 957 23.45 -1.16 -11.15
C VAL A 957 23.12 -1.95 -12.42
N LEU A 958 22.88 -1.24 -13.51
CA LEU A 958 22.59 -1.82 -14.82
C LEU A 958 23.72 -2.78 -15.27
N PRO A 959 23.40 -4.04 -15.62
CA PRO A 959 24.34 -4.97 -16.22
C PRO A 959 24.93 -4.44 -17.55
N ASP A 960 26.23 -4.67 -17.75
CA ASP A 960 27.00 -4.12 -18.87
C ASP A 960 26.52 -4.64 -20.24
N GLU A 961 25.91 -5.82 -20.29
CA GLU A 961 25.31 -6.40 -21.50
C GLU A 961 24.03 -5.69 -21.94
N LEU A 962 23.34 -4.98 -21.03
CA LEU A 962 22.08 -4.28 -21.31
C LEU A 962 22.29 -2.82 -21.73
N GLY A 963 23.44 -2.23 -21.38
CA GLY A 963 23.77 -0.86 -21.75
C GLY A 963 24.81 -0.22 -20.83
N TYR A 964 24.56 1.01 -20.39
CA TYR A 964 25.57 1.84 -19.72
C TYR A 964 25.13 2.36 -18.34
N PHE A 965 25.97 2.15 -17.33
CA PHE A 965 25.89 2.86 -16.06
C PHE A 965 26.81 4.09 -16.09
N LEU A 966 26.30 5.26 -15.67
CA LEU A 966 27.09 6.50 -15.57
C LEU A 966 27.74 6.59 -14.17
N PRO A 967 29.06 6.39 -14.00
CA PRO A 967 29.63 6.16 -12.67
C PRO A 967 30.08 7.43 -11.93
N GLN A 968 30.06 8.62 -12.55
CA GLN A 968 30.64 9.84 -11.97
C GLN A 968 29.60 10.95 -11.76
N SER A 969 29.28 11.25 -10.50
CA SER A 969 28.44 12.39 -10.12
C SER A 969 29.24 13.70 -10.15
N ARG A 970 28.78 14.67 -10.94
CA ARG A 970 29.30 16.05 -10.94
C ARG A 970 28.56 16.96 -9.95
N ARG A 971 27.66 16.42 -9.12
CA ARG A 971 26.84 17.18 -8.14
C ARG A 971 27.36 17.03 -6.72
N MET A 972 27.59 15.80 -6.25
CA MET A 972 27.82 15.51 -4.84
C MET A 972 29.31 15.54 -4.49
N HIS A 973 29.67 16.18 -3.37
CA HIS A 973 31.00 16.05 -2.76
C HIS A 973 31.29 14.58 -2.40
N PRO A 974 32.54 14.08 -2.44
CA PRO A 974 32.86 12.68 -2.13
C PRO A 974 32.22 12.13 -0.84
N HIS A 975 32.27 12.91 0.24
CA HIS A 975 31.67 12.53 1.54
C HIS A 975 30.13 12.47 1.54
N VAL A 976 29.48 13.08 0.56
CA VAL A 976 28.02 12.97 0.34
C VAL A 976 27.72 11.82 -0.63
N ALA A 977 28.53 11.64 -1.67
CA ALA A 977 28.33 10.60 -2.67
C ALA A 977 28.60 9.19 -2.14
N GLN A 978 29.58 9.02 -1.24
CA GLN A 978 29.99 7.72 -0.72
C GLN A 978 28.85 6.92 -0.06
N PRO A 979 28.07 7.46 0.90
CA PRO A 979 26.96 6.71 1.49
C PRO A 979 25.88 6.38 0.45
N VAL A 980 25.54 7.33 -0.45
CA VAL A 980 24.57 7.11 -1.55
C VAL A 980 25.05 6.00 -2.49
N SER A 981 26.35 6.00 -2.82
CA SER A 981 26.97 5.00 -3.68
C SER A 981 26.89 3.60 -3.09
N ARG A 982 27.21 3.47 -1.80
CA ARG A 982 27.17 2.20 -1.08
C ARG A 982 25.74 1.65 -0.99
N LEU A 983 24.78 2.50 -0.60
CA LEU A 983 23.41 2.08 -0.31
C LEU A 983 22.56 1.85 -1.57
N SER A 984 22.83 2.58 -2.66
CA SER A 984 21.94 2.53 -3.85
C SER A 984 22.63 2.07 -5.13
N TYR A 985 23.96 2.01 -5.18
CA TYR A 985 24.71 1.75 -6.42
C TYR A 985 25.91 0.84 -6.22
N GLU A 986 25.90 -0.03 -5.22
CA GLU A 986 26.94 -1.06 -4.98
C GLU A 986 28.37 -0.50 -4.89
N GLY A 987 28.52 0.76 -4.45
CA GLY A 987 29.81 1.45 -4.41
C GLY A 987 30.36 1.90 -5.77
N ARG A 988 29.62 1.69 -6.88
CA ARG A 988 30.07 2.03 -8.25
C ARG A 988 29.92 3.52 -8.60
N LEU A 989 29.18 4.29 -7.81
CA LEU A 989 29.05 5.75 -7.98
C LEU A 989 30.19 6.49 -7.28
N ALA A 990 30.91 7.35 -8.02
CA ALA A 990 31.97 8.20 -7.50
C ALA A 990 31.67 9.68 -7.76
N SER A 991 32.29 10.58 -6.99
CA SER A 991 32.28 12.00 -7.30
C SER A 991 33.31 12.32 -8.38
N HIS A 992 32.93 13.12 -9.37
CA HIS A 992 33.89 13.75 -10.28
C HIS A 992 34.81 14.68 -9.47
N PRO A 993 36.12 14.80 -9.80
CA PRO A 993 37.07 15.62 -9.05
C PRO A 993 36.61 17.06 -8.81
N SER A 994 35.89 17.65 -9.78
CA SER A 994 35.33 18.99 -9.64
C SER A 994 34.33 19.12 -8.49
N ALA A 995 33.56 18.09 -8.17
CA ALA A 995 32.55 18.14 -7.11
C ALA A 995 33.19 18.16 -5.71
N ALA A 996 34.44 17.70 -5.57
CA ALA A 996 35.20 17.79 -4.33
C ALA A 996 35.62 19.23 -3.98
N LEU A 997 35.53 20.16 -4.93
CA LEU A 997 35.86 21.58 -4.72
C LEU A 997 34.71 22.38 -4.07
N ARG A 998 33.53 21.77 -3.92
CA ARG A 998 32.37 22.45 -3.35
C ARG A 998 32.43 22.46 -1.83
N THR A 999 32.45 23.65 -1.23
CA THR A 999 32.50 23.83 0.23
C THR A 999 31.59 24.97 0.68
N ILE A 1000 31.09 24.88 1.90
CA ILE A 1000 30.42 25.97 2.61
C ILE A 1000 31.30 26.30 3.81
N ASP A 1001 31.65 27.57 3.97
CA ASP A 1001 32.53 28.02 5.05
C ASP A 1001 31.92 27.65 6.42
N GLY A 1002 32.71 26.99 7.26
CA GLY A 1002 32.30 26.56 8.60
C GLY A 1002 31.44 25.29 8.65
N VAL A 1003 31.23 24.61 7.52
CA VAL A 1003 30.48 23.34 7.45
C VAL A 1003 31.31 22.26 6.80
N ASP A 1004 31.57 21.18 7.54
CA ASP A 1004 32.27 20.02 7.00
C ASP A 1004 31.39 19.33 5.92
N PRO A 1005 31.94 19.02 4.74
CA PRO A 1005 31.19 18.28 3.72
C PRO A 1005 30.84 16.86 4.18
N GLY A 1006 29.56 16.49 4.09
CA GLY A 1006 29.11 15.14 4.46
C GLY A 1006 27.64 15.10 4.83
N LEU A 1007 27.24 13.97 5.41
CA LEU A 1007 25.90 13.75 5.94
C LEU A 1007 25.95 13.87 7.47
N HIS A 1008 25.16 14.80 8.01
CA HIS A 1008 25.13 15.12 9.44
C HIS A 1008 23.79 14.68 10.02
N LEU A 1009 23.81 13.81 11.04
CA LEU A 1009 22.61 13.36 11.73
C LEU A 1009 22.36 14.25 12.95
N LEU A 1010 21.14 14.79 13.05
CA LEU A 1010 20.69 15.58 14.19
C LEU A 1010 19.38 14.99 14.71
N ALA A 1011 19.43 14.34 15.87
CA ALA A 1011 18.24 13.80 16.51
C ALA A 1011 17.39 14.94 17.10
N VAL A 1012 16.08 14.92 16.86
CA VAL A 1012 15.11 15.86 17.42
C VAL A 1012 14.05 15.07 18.16
N GLU A 1013 13.94 15.30 19.46
CA GLU A 1013 12.92 14.64 20.28
C GLU A 1013 11.54 15.24 20.03
N HIS A 1014 10.57 14.37 19.73
CA HIS A 1014 9.16 14.71 19.61
C HIS A 1014 8.30 13.47 19.86
N GLN A 1015 7.00 13.65 20.10
CA GLN A 1015 6.09 12.56 20.43
C GLN A 1015 4.83 12.65 19.58
N GLY A 1016 4.34 11.52 19.05
CA GLY A 1016 3.08 11.46 18.30
C GLY A 1016 3.09 12.11 16.91
N ASN A 1017 4.15 12.83 16.54
CA ASN A 1017 4.34 13.43 15.23
C ASN A 1017 4.81 12.37 14.21
N ALA A 1018 3.89 11.87 13.38
CA ALA A 1018 4.20 10.86 12.35
C ALA A 1018 4.27 11.44 10.93
N THR A 1019 3.55 12.53 10.66
CA THR A 1019 3.44 13.14 9.32
C THR A 1019 3.87 14.60 9.27
N ALA A 1020 3.91 15.29 10.42
CA ALA A 1020 4.41 16.65 10.58
C ALA A 1020 4.90 16.84 12.02
N SER A 1021 5.99 17.59 12.20
CA SER A 1021 6.62 17.83 13.51
C SER A 1021 7.05 19.30 13.64
N PRO A 1022 6.36 20.11 14.48
CA PRO A 1022 6.77 21.48 14.77
C PRO A 1022 8.18 21.59 15.36
N GLU A 1023 8.59 20.58 16.13
CA GLU A 1023 9.91 20.47 16.74
C GLU A 1023 11.00 20.34 15.67
N GLU A 1024 10.82 19.40 14.73
CA GLU A 1024 11.73 19.24 13.59
C GLU A 1024 11.75 20.49 12.71
N ALA A 1025 10.57 21.07 12.44
CA ALA A 1025 10.47 22.28 11.62
C ALA A 1025 11.24 23.46 12.24
N LYS A 1026 11.17 23.66 13.56
CA LYS A 1026 11.94 24.71 14.27
C LYS A 1026 13.45 24.50 14.09
N VAL A 1027 13.90 23.25 14.21
CA VAL A 1027 15.31 22.88 14.06
C VAL A 1027 15.79 23.11 12.61
N VAL A 1028 15.00 22.69 11.62
CA VAL A 1028 15.28 22.94 10.20
C VAL A 1028 15.37 24.45 9.91
N VAL A 1029 14.42 25.24 10.41
CA VAL A 1029 14.45 26.71 10.26
C VAL A 1029 15.69 27.32 10.90
N HIS A 1030 16.10 26.83 12.07
CA HIS A 1030 17.34 27.28 12.72
C HIS A 1030 18.57 26.96 11.87
N LEU A 1031 18.69 25.74 11.35
CA LEU A 1031 19.80 25.33 10.47
C LEU A 1031 19.84 26.13 9.18
N VAL A 1032 18.71 26.36 8.52
CA VAL A 1032 18.66 27.19 7.31
C VAL A 1032 19.10 28.62 7.64
N ARG A 1033 18.60 29.21 8.73
CA ARG A 1033 18.99 30.56 9.14
C ARG A 1033 20.47 30.68 9.51
N SER A 1034 21.08 29.67 10.11
CA SER A 1034 22.50 29.69 10.45
C SER A 1034 23.41 29.62 9.21
N LEU A 1035 22.92 29.06 8.10
CA LEU A 1035 23.64 28.97 6.84
C LEU A 1035 23.42 30.19 5.93
N ILE A 1036 22.36 30.98 6.13
CA ILE A 1036 22.13 32.18 5.32
C ILE A 1036 23.25 33.20 5.57
N GLY A 1037 23.98 33.54 4.50
CA GLY A 1037 25.08 34.50 4.53
C GLY A 1037 26.47 33.87 4.71
N THR A 1038 26.57 32.54 4.84
CA THR A 1038 27.87 31.85 4.78
C THR A 1038 28.39 31.82 3.35
N ALA A 1039 29.71 31.88 3.19
CA ALA A 1039 30.33 31.81 1.87
C ALA A 1039 30.23 30.38 1.32
N TRP A 1040 29.80 30.27 0.07
CA TRP A 1040 29.76 29.01 -0.67
C TRP A 1040 30.75 29.09 -1.84
N THR A 1041 31.64 28.11 -1.92
CA THR A 1041 32.53 27.93 -3.07
C THR A 1041 31.92 26.89 -4.00
N ASP A 1042 31.61 27.29 -5.24
CA ASP A 1042 31.23 26.37 -6.32
C ASP A 1042 32.42 26.10 -7.25
N VAL A 1043 32.24 25.13 -8.14
CA VAL A 1043 33.18 24.85 -9.23
C VAL A 1043 33.18 26.05 -10.18
N VAL A 1044 34.29 26.80 -10.23
CA VAL A 1044 34.47 27.86 -11.22
C VAL A 1044 34.34 27.22 -12.60
N ARG A 1045 33.39 27.70 -13.41
CA ARG A 1045 33.34 27.33 -14.84
C ARG A 1045 34.63 27.82 -15.48
N GLU A 1046 35.53 26.91 -15.84
CA GLU A 1046 36.46 27.22 -16.93
C GLU A 1046 35.59 27.48 -18.16
N THR A 1047 35.61 28.75 -18.59
CA THR A 1047 34.88 29.31 -19.73
C THR A 1047 35.30 28.70 -21.05
#